data_AF-A0A7E6DHL3-F1
#
_entry.id   AF-A0A7E6DHL3-F1
#
_cell.length_a   1.000
_cell.length_b   1.000
_cell.length_c   1.000
_cell.angle_alpha   90.00
_cell.angle_beta   90.00
_cell.angle_gamma   90.00
#
_symmetry.space_group_name_H-M   'P 1'
#
loop_
_entity.id
_entity.type
_entity.pdbx_description
1 polymer ?
#
loop_
_entity_poly.entity_id
_entity_poly.type
_entity_poly.pdbx_seq_one_letter_code
_entity_poly.pdbx_strand_id
1 'polypeptide(L)'
;MTVWAEEKQFSKNSRNGLRNPGARWKFPIPYILADNLELNAKGAILYAFEMFRLKSCVDFKPYEGESSYIIFQQFNGCWSEVGDQHVGQNLSIGQRCDYKAIIEHEILHALGFYHEQSRSDRDDYVKIWWDEILPGYQHNFNTYDDNFITDLNTPYDYESLMHYEPFSFNKNASFPTITAKIPEFNSIIGQRLDFSAIDLERLNRMYNCTTTHTLLDHCAFEKANICGMIQGTRDDADWVREDNTQPGQVDHTLVGQCTGAGYFMFFNTSSGLAEEAALLESRILYPKRKQQCLQFFYRMTGSPSDRLVIWVRRDDGTGNVRKLVKVETFQGDIDQNWKIAHVILREEKKFRYLFQGTKGDPQNSNGGIYLDDITLTETPCPTGVWTVRNFSQVLQNTVKGDAILSPRFYNSEGYGFGLTLYPHGRINSNSLGYLGLAFHLCSGENDAILEWPVENRQAIMTILDQQPDVRKRMSSSMVFTTSKSQTSSAMNGSVIWDNPSIVGFYDQNCQCYRTMDWGWSSVISHQMLRRRSFLKNDDLIIFVDFEDITHLNQTEVPIKNTRLSPQGLILQGQEQQTSEEGSSRALLEKALPSSQGQGQPSRRKRSVEGTGPMEDHNWPPYFRDPCDPNPCQNEGICVNVKGMASCRCVSDHTFFYTGERCQAMQVHGSILGLIIGGTAGVIFLTFTIISTLSKKMRQ
;
A
#
# COMPACT_ATOMS: atom_id res chain seq x y z
N MET A 1 21.83 -2.98 0.83
CA MET A 1 22.08 -4.43 1.03
C MET A 1 21.76 -5.05 -0.31
N THR A 2 22.74 -5.50 -1.07
CA THR A 2 22.51 -5.78 -2.49
C THR A 2 21.88 -7.16 -2.66
N VAL A 3 20.58 -7.15 -2.95
CA VAL A 3 19.78 -8.34 -3.22
C VAL A 3 19.35 -8.22 -4.68
N TRP A 4 19.70 -9.24 -5.48
CA TRP A 4 19.43 -9.24 -6.91
C TRP A 4 18.05 -9.82 -7.20
N ALA A 5 17.21 -9.01 -7.84
CA ALA A 5 16.07 -9.49 -8.59
C ALA A 5 16.55 -9.96 -9.97
N GLU A 6 16.27 -11.20 -10.34
CA GLU A 6 16.60 -11.77 -11.65
C GLU A 6 15.31 -12.04 -12.44
N GLU A 7 15.30 -11.84 -13.76
CA GLU A 7 14.18 -12.28 -14.60
C GLU A 7 14.48 -13.70 -15.12
N LYS A 8 13.62 -14.68 -14.81
CA LYS A 8 13.74 -16.00 -15.44
C LYS A 8 13.23 -15.95 -16.87
N GLN A 9 14.12 -16.17 -17.83
CA GLN A 9 13.80 -16.02 -19.24
C GLN A 9 13.53 -17.35 -19.94
N PHE A 10 12.29 -17.55 -20.40
CA PHE A 10 12.00 -18.40 -21.55
C PHE A 10 11.68 -17.54 -22.78
N SER A 11 12.53 -17.61 -23.80
CA SER A 11 12.33 -17.13 -25.19
C SER A 11 11.60 -15.80 -25.44
N LYS A 12 12.40 -14.73 -25.57
CA LYS A 12 12.18 -13.47 -26.34
C LYS A 12 11.24 -12.38 -25.78
N ASN A 13 11.88 -11.38 -25.15
CA ASN A 13 11.69 -9.92 -25.33
C ASN A 13 10.29 -9.30 -25.06
N SER A 14 10.06 -8.44 -24.03
CA SER A 14 10.19 -6.96 -24.13
C SER A 14 10.02 -6.11 -22.80
N ARG A 15 9.70 -4.79 -22.87
CA ARG A 15 9.99 -3.64 -21.95
C ARG A 15 8.82 -3.22 -20.97
N ASN A 16 8.88 -2.11 -20.22
CA ASN A 16 8.04 -1.91 -19.02
C ASN A 16 6.50 -1.75 -19.22
N GLY A 17 5.74 -2.85 -19.07
CA GLY A 17 4.26 -2.89 -19.03
C GLY A 17 3.65 -3.65 -20.21
N LEU A 18 3.28 -4.93 -20.01
CA LEU A 18 2.90 -5.85 -21.09
C LEU A 18 1.62 -5.38 -21.83
N ARG A 19 1.69 -5.16 -23.16
CA ARG A 19 0.52 -4.71 -23.94
C ARG A 19 -0.57 -5.77 -24.02
N ASN A 20 -0.19 -7.05 -24.12
CA ASN A 20 -1.14 -8.15 -24.35
C ASN A 20 -2.19 -8.21 -23.21
N PRO A 21 -3.47 -7.89 -23.48
CA PRO A 21 -4.50 -7.94 -22.44
C PRO A 21 -4.79 -9.36 -21.95
N GLY A 22 -4.37 -10.39 -22.71
CA GLY A 22 -4.50 -11.80 -22.33
C GLY A 22 -3.78 -12.10 -21.01
N ALA A 23 -2.50 -11.77 -20.90
CA ALA A 23 -1.68 -12.07 -19.71
C ALA A 23 -1.89 -11.08 -18.54
N ARG A 24 -3.06 -10.46 -18.44
CA ARG A 24 -3.47 -9.65 -17.28
C ARG A 24 -4.24 -10.51 -16.31
N TRP A 25 -3.84 -10.45 -15.04
CA TRP A 25 -4.56 -11.13 -13.97
C TRP A 25 -6.01 -10.65 -13.85
N LYS A 26 -6.89 -11.57 -13.46
CA LYS A 26 -8.23 -11.22 -12.96
C LYS A 26 -8.15 -11.14 -11.43
N PHE A 27 -8.74 -10.10 -10.85
CA PHE A 27 -8.73 -9.90 -9.40
C PHE A 27 -9.97 -10.51 -8.74
N PRO A 28 -9.85 -11.01 -7.49
CA PRO A 28 -8.62 -11.14 -6.70
C PRO A 28 -7.69 -12.26 -7.22
N ILE A 29 -6.38 -12.02 -7.18
CA ILE A 29 -5.35 -13.00 -7.56
C ILE A 29 -5.34 -14.16 -6.55
N PRO A 30 -5.50 -15.42 -6.97
CA PRO A 30 -5.35 -16.56 -6.08
C PRO A 30 -3.86 -16.76 -5.72
N TYR A 31 -3.55 -16.93 -4.44
CA TYR A 31 -2.18 -17.17 -3.97
C TYR A 31 -2.04 -18.39 -3.05
N ILE A 32 -0.84 -18.96 -3.04
CA ILE A 32 -0.37 -19.95 -2.07
C ILE A 32 0.91 -19.40 -1.42
N LEU A 33 1.01 -19.47 -0.10
CA LEU A 33 2.27 -19.28 0.63
C LEU A 33 2.80 -20.67 0.96
N ALA A 34 3.84 -21.11 0.24
CA ALA A 34 4.41 -22.44 0.44
C ALA A 34 5.07 -22.59 1.82
N ASP A 35 5.12 -23.82 2.34
CA ASP A 35 5.66 -24.10 3.66
C ASP A 35 7.20 -24.11 3.70
N ASN A 36 7.84 -23.96 2.53
CA ASN A 36 9.27 -23.67 2.45
C ASN A 36 9.61 -22.17 2.58
N LEU A 37 8.64 -21.27 2.76
CA LEU A 37 8.90 -19.86 3.08
C LEU A 37 9.26 -19.68 4.57
N GLU A 38 10.26 -18.85 4.84
CA GLU A 38 10.50 -18.31 6.18
C GLU A 38 9.25 -17.57 6.72
N LEU A 39 8.95 -17.73 8.01
CA LEU A 39 7.77 -17.15 8.64
C LEU A 39 7.71 -15.62 8.48
N ASN A 40 8.86 -14.95 8.53
CA ASN A 40 8.95 -13.51 8.31
C ASN A 40 8.51 -13.11 6.89
N ALA A 41 8.93 -13.88 5.88
CA ALA A 41 8.55 -13.67 4.49
C ALA A 41 7.04 -13.83 4.31
N LYS A 42 6.42 -14.86 4.92
CA LYS A 42 4.96 -15.05 4.88
C LYS A 42 4.21 -13.81 5.40
N GLY A 43 4.60 -13.27 6.56
CA GLY A 43 4.02 -12.04 7.11
C GLY A 43 4.29 -10.79 6.25
N ALA A 44 5.52 -10.64 5.75
CA ALA A 44 5.91 -9.52 4.89
C ALA A 44 5.16 -9.51 3.54
N ILE A 45 4.83 -10.69 2.99
CA ILE A 45 4.01 -10.81 1.77
C ILE A 45 2.57 -10.31 2.03
N LEU A 46 1.96 -10.71 3.15
CA LEU A 46 0.63 -10.21 3.53
C LEU A 46 0.64 -8.70 3.79
N TYR A 47 1.73 -8.16 4.34
CA TYR A 47 1.90 -6.71 4.50
C TYR A 47 1.99 -5.97 3.15
N ALA A 48 2.73 -6.53 2.17
CA ALA A 48 2.77 -5.99 0.80
C ALA A 48 1.39 -6.04 0.12
N PHE A 49 0.58 -7.09 0.34
CA PHE A 49 -0.80 -7.16 -0.17
C PHE A 49 -1.68 -6.01 0.37
N GLU A 50 -1.51 -5.60 1.62
CA GLU A 50 -2.24 -4.45 2.16
C GLU A 50 -1.83 -3.11 1.50
N MET A 51 -0.58 -2.97 1.04
CA MET A 51 -0.17 -1.78 0.26
C MET A 51 -0.83 -1.76 -1.12
N PHE A 52 -0.90 -2.90 -1.83
CA PHE A 52 -1.66 -3.02 -3.07
C PHE A 52 -3.14 -2.67 -2.88
N ARG A 53 -3.78 -3.22 -1.83
CA ARG A 53 -5.19 -2.94 -1.47
C ARG A 53 -5.45 -1.46 -1.13
N LEU A 54 -4.47 -0.78 -0.54
CA LEU A 54 -4.56 0.63 -0.15
C LEU A 54 -4.37 1.58 -1.35
N LYS A 55 -3.51 1.22 -2.31
CA LYS A 55 -3.02 2.12 -3.36
C LYS A 55 -3.55 1.81 -4.77
N SER A 56 -4.20 0.66 -4.94
CA SER A 56 -4.73 0.19 -6.22
C SER A 56 -6.02 -0.63 -6.06
N CYS A 57 -6.56 -1.11 -7.17
CA CYS A 57 -7.64 -2.11 -7.20
C CYS A 57 -7.14 -3.57 -7.23
N VAL A 58 -5.82 -3.81 -7.14
CA VAL A 58 -5.26 -5.16 -7.01
C VAL A 58 -5.67 -5.75 -5.66
N ASP A 59 -6.12 -7.00 -5.66
CA ASP A 59 -6.44 -7.76 -4.46
C ASP A 59 -5.99 -9.22 -4.62
N PHE A 60 -5.86 -9.91 -3.49
CA PHE A 60 -5.32 -11.26 -3.35
C PHE A 60 -6.27 -12.10 -2.50
N LYS A 61 -6.47 -13.37 -2.86
CA LYS A 61 -7.21 -14.34 -2.03
C LYS A 61 -6.46 -15.66 -1.93
N PRO A 62 -6.63 -16.44 -0.85
CA PRO A 62 -6.11 -17.81 -0.80
C PRO A 62 -6.62 -18.64 -1.99
N TYR A 63 -5.77 -19.55 -2.47
CA TYR A 63 -6.10 -20.50 -3.52
C TYR A 63 -7.20 -21.48 -3.11
N GLU A 64 -8.22 -21.63 -3.97
CA GLU A 64 -9.37 -22.51 -3.74
C GLU A 64 -9.51 -23.60 -4.82
N GLY A 65 -8.75 -23.52 -5.91
CA GLY A 65 -8.75 -24.51 -7.00
C GLY A 65 -8.64 -23.94 -8.41
N GLU A 66 -8.18 -22.70 -8.55
CA GLU A 66 -8.08 -21.99 -9.81
C GLU A 66 -7.03 -22.59 -10.76
N SER A 67 -7.17 -22.34 -12.07
CA SER A 67 -6.19 -22.80 -13.06
C SER A 67 -4.93 -21.93 -13.10
N SER A 68 -5.05 -20.64 -12.78
CA SER A 68 -3.94 -19.70 -12.63
C SER A 68 -3.90 -19.14 -11.21
N TYR A 69 -2.71 -19.07 -10.64
CA TYR A 69 -2.43 -18.63 -9.28
C TYR A 69 -0.93 -18.35 -9.11
N ILE A 70 -0.57 -17.55 -8.10
CA ILE A 70 0.84 -17.32 -7.72
C ILE A 70 1.17 -18.19 -6.51
N ILE A 71 2.21 -19.02 -6.59
CA ILE A 71 2.79 -19.68 -5.42
C ILE A 71 4.08 -18.99 -5.01
N PHE A 72 4.06 -18.37 -3.82
CA PHE A 72 5.22 -17.75 -3.21
C PHE A 72 6.06 -18.84 -2.55
N GLN A 73 7.35 -18.91 -2.90
CA GLN A 73 8.27 -19.96 -2.42
C GLN A 73 9.65 -19.39 -2.10
N GLN A 74 10.41 -20.06 -1.23
CA GLN A 74 11.82 -19.75 -1.03
C GLN A 74 12.68 -20.52 -2.05
N PHE A 75 13.14 -19.82 -3.09
CA PHE A 75 14.22 -20.30 -3.96
C PHE A 75 15.46 -19.39 -3.84
N ASN A 76 16.48 -19.64 -4.64
CA ASN A 76 17.62 -18.73 -4.77
C ASN A 76 17.18 -17.45 -5.48
N GLY A 77 17.54 -16.30 -4.92
CA GLY A 77 17.22 -14.97 -5.46
C GLY A 77 15.77 -14.53 -5.25
N CYS A 78 15.49 -13.28 -5.61
CA CYS A 78 14.13 -12.77 -5.79
C CYS A 78 13.83 -12.79 -7.29
N TRP A 79 12.67 -13.29 -7.68
CA TRP A 79 12.26 -13.31 -9.09
C TRP A 79 10.79 -13.68 -9.24
N SER A 80 10.23 -13.30 -10.39
CA SER A 80 8.83 -13.52 -10.75
C SER A 80 8.69 -13.69 -12.27
N GLU A 81 7.68 -14.43 -12.71
CA GLU A 81 7.27 -14.46 -14.12
C GLU A 81 6.50 -13.16 -14.47
N VAL A 82 6.68 -12.61 -15.68
CA VAL A 82 6.05 -11.34 -16.05
C VAL A 82 4.65 -11.53 -16.66
N GLY A 83 3.61 -11.15 -15.90
CA GLY A 83 2.20 -11.33 -16.26
C GLY A 83 1.61 -12.70 -15.85
N ASP A 84 0.30 -12.85 -16.05
CA ASP A 84 -0.44 -14.10 -15.85
C ASP A 84 -0.09 -15.12 -16.95
N GLN A 85 0.60 -16.20 -16.58
CA GLN A 85 0.97 -17.30 -17.49
C GLN A 85 -0.19 -18.31 -17.73
N HIS A 86 -1.37 -18.05 -17.15
CA HIS A 86 -2.58 -18.89 -17.17
C HIS A 86 -2.40 -20.29 -16.56
N VAL A 87 -1.39 -20.45 -15.71
CA VAL A 87 -1.03 -21.66 -14.97
C VAL A 87 -0.63 -21.27 -13.54
N GLY A 88 -0.44 -22.26 -12.66
CA GLY A 88 0.28 -22.01 -11.40
C GLY A 88 1.71 -21.55 -11.69
N GLN A 89 2.05 -20.31 -11.31
CA GLN A 89 3.37 -19.74 -11.53
C GLN A 89 4.07 -19.43 -10.21
N ASN A 90 5.38 -19.65 -10.18
CA ASN A 90 6.21 -19.46 -9.00
C ASN A 90 6.66 -18.00 -8.88
N LEU A 91 6.69 -17.48 -7.65
CA LEU A 91 7.32 -16.22 -7.30
C LEU A 91 8.30 -16.49 -6.14
N SER A 92 9.58 -16.20 -6.35
CA SER A 92 10.63 -16.47 -5.36
C SER A 92 10.80 -15.30 -4.41
N ILE A 93 10.55 -15.55 -3.13
CA ILE A 93 11.01 -14.71 -2.02
C ILE A 93 12.12 -15.49 -1.31
N GLY A 94 13.33 -15.39 -1.88
CA GLY A 94 14.53 -16.01 -1.36
C GLY A 94 15.08 -15.37 -0.07
N GLN A 95 16.21 -15.86 0.41
CA GLN A 95 16.88 -15.31 1.60
C GLN A 95 17.25 -13.82 1.39
N ARG A 96 16.78 -12.94 2.29
CA ARG A 96 16.89 -11.46 2.23
C ARG A 96 15.97 -10.79 1.19
N CYS A 97 15.02 -11.50 0.58
CA CYS A 97 13.98 -10.92 -0.28
C CYS A 97 12.74 -10.44 0.51
N ASP A 98 12.69 -10.69 1.81
CA ASP A 98 11.57 -10.49 2.73
C ASP A 98 11.34 -9.01 3.14
N TYR A 99 11.82 -8.07 2.34
CA TYR A 99 11.54 -6.64 2.47
C TYR A 99 10.30 -6.26 1.67
N LYS A 100 9.39 -5.47 2.27
CA LYS A 100 8.14 -4.97 1.65
C LYS A 100 8.34 -4.53 0.18
N ALA A 101 9.30 -3.63 -0.05
CA ALA A 101 9.58 -3.09 -1.39
C ALA A 101 10.10 -4.12 -2.40
N ILE A 102 10.81 -5.16 -1.97
CA ILE A 102 11.24 -6.25 -2.87
C ILE A 102 10.03 -7.12 -3.25
N ILE A 103 9.18 -7.45 -2.27
CA ILE A 103 7.96 -8.22 -2.56
C ILE A 103 7.00 -7.44 -3.46
N GLU A 104 6.85 -6.13 -3.24
CA GLU A 104 6.10 -5.22 -4.11
C GLU A 104 6.65 -5.21 -5.56
N HIS A 105 7.98 -5.23 -5.74
CA HIS A 105 8.65 -5.32 -7.03
C HIS A 105 8.37 -6.65 -7.76
N GLU A 106 8.51 -7.80 -7.08
CA GLU A 106 8.23 -9.12 -7.68
C GLU A 106 6.74 -9.30 -8.02
N ILE A 107 5.84 -8.68 -7.25
CA ILE A 107 4.41 -8.68 -7.57
C ILE A 107 4.10 -7.74 -8.75
N LEU A 108 4.80 -6.60 -8.90
CA LEU A 108 4.68 -5.77 -10.11
C LEU A 108 5.12 -6.53 -11.37
N HIS A 109 6.19 -7.33 -11.29
CA HIS A 109 6.52 -8.28 -12.36
C HIS A 109 5.35 -9.24 -12.64
N ALA A 110 4.82 -9.92 -11.63
CA ALA A 110 3.66 -10.81 -11.80
C ALA A 110 2.45 -10.10 -12.44
N LEU A 111 2.24 -8.82 -12.13
CA LEU A 111 1.18 -7.98 -12.69
C LEU A 111 1.44 -7.54 -14.14
N GLY A 112 2.64 -7.74 -14.70
CA GLY A 112 2.98 -7.47 -16.10
C GLY A 112 3.98 -6.34 -16.33
N PHE A 113 4.65 -5.82 -15.29
CA PHE A 113 5.69 -4.79 -15.43
C PHE A 113 7.09 -5.40 -15.63
N TYR A 114 7.95 -4.68 -16.32
CA TYR A 114 9.39 -4.99 -16.42
C TYR A 114 10.18 -3.90 -15.70
N HIS A 115 11.51 -3.94 -15.71
CA HIS A 115 12.29 -2.86 -15.12
C HIS A 115 12.20 -1.52 -15.87
N GLU A 116 12.29 -0.43 -15.11
CA GLU A 116 12.22 0.92 -15.66
C GLU A 116 13.46 1.26 -16.50
N GLN A 117 14.64 0.81 -16.09
CA GLN A 117 15.86 0.92 -16.89
C GLN A 117 15.86 0.03 -18.15
N SER A 118 14.75 -0.62 -18.51
CA SER A 118 14.62 -1.35 -19.78
C SER A 118 13.84 -0.55 -20.84
N ARG A 119 13.31 0.64 -20.47
CA ARG A 119 12.55 1.61 -21.31
C ARG A 119 13.20 1.98 -22.66
N SER A 120 12.42 2.63 -23.53
CA SER A 120 12.73 2.81 -24.95
C SER A 120 13.59 4.01 -25.22
N ASP A 121 13.09 5.09 -24.68
CA ASP A 121 13.73 6.35 -24.38
C ASP A 121 14.74 6.26 -23.22
N ARG A 122 14.99 5.10 -22.57
CA ARG A 122 15.88 5.06 -21.38
C ARG A 122 17.23 5.71 -21.65
N ASP A 123 17.78 5.52 -22.86
CA ASP A 123 19.13 5.93 -23.20
C ASP A 123 19.17 7.46 -23.41
N ASP A 124 18.03 8.16 -23.33
CA ASP A 124 17.91 9.60 -23.14
C ASP A 124 18.07 10.03 -21.67
N TYR A 125 17.68 9.19 -20.71
CA TYR A 125 17.62 9.49 -19.26
C TYR A 125 18.80 8.94 -18.44
N VAL A 126 19.31 7.76 -18.81
CA VAL A 126 20.41 7.06 -18.14
C VAL A 126 21.51 6.67 -19.13
N LYS A 127 22.67 6.29 -18.61
CA LYS A 127 23.77 5.67 -19.34
C LYS A 127 24.08 4.31 -18.70
N ILE A 128 24.12 3.28 -19.53
CA ILE A 128 24.59 1.95 -19.14
C ILE A 128 26.10 1.83 -19.41
N TRP A 129 26.85 1.40 -18.41
CA TRP A 129 28.28 1.14 -18.48
C TRP A 129 28.51 -0.36 -18.70
N TRP A 130 28.33 -0.77 -19.95
CA TRP A 130 28.37 -2.19 -20.37
C TRP A 130 29.66 -2.93 -19.96
N ASP A 131 30.80 -2.23 -19.98
CA ASP A 131 32.10 -2.77 -19.57
C ASP A 131 32.19 -3.06 -18.07
N GLU A 132 31.33 -2.45 -17.24
CA GLU A 132 31.27 -2.66 -15.79
C GLU A 132 30.26 -3.76 -15.38
N ILE A 133 29.41 -4.25 -16.27
CA ILE A 133 28.42 -5.32 -15.98
C ILE A 133 29.12 -6.68 -15.91
N LEU A 134 28.78 -7.50 -14.91
CA LEU A 134 29.27 -8.88 -14.76
C LEU A 134 29.08 -9.70 -16.05
N PRO A 135 30.07 -10.51 -16.49
CA PRO A 135 29.94 -11.32 -17.69
C PRO A 135 28.76 -12.30 -17.56
N GLY A 136 27.87 -12.31 -18.56
CA GLY A 136 26.63 -13.09 -18.55
C GLY A 136 25.39 -12.28 -18.17
N TYR A 137 25.53 -11.20 -17.39
CA TYR A 137 24.42 -10.40 -16.85
C TYR A 137 23.99 -9.23 -17.74
N GLN A 138 24.61 -9.05 -18.91
CA GLN A 138 24.27 -7.96 -19.84
C GLN A 138 22.79 -7.97 -20.27
N HIS A 139 22.15 -9.14 -20.30
CA HIS A 139 20.75 -9.28 -20.74
C HIS A 139 19.75 -8.54 -19.81
N ASN A 140 20.06 -8.39 -18.52
CA ASN A 140 19.27 -7.61 -17.55
C ASN A 140 19.26 -6.10 -17.84
N PHE A 141 20.10 -5.66 -18.77
CA PHE A 141 20.22 -4.28 -19.23
C PHE A 141 19.80 -4.15 -20.69
N ASN A 142 19.09 -5.12 -21.26
CA ASN A 142 18.51 -4.95 -22.59
C ASN A 142 17.36 -3.93 -22.55
N THR A 143 17.21 -3.17 -23.63
CA THR A 143 15.96 -2.46 -23.93
C THR A 143 15.16 -3.26 -24.94
N TYR A 144 13.87 -3.01 -25.05
CA TYR A 144 13.04 -3.88 -25.89
C TYR A 144 11.80 -3.21 -26.55
N ASP A 145 11.53 -3.45 -27.83
CA ASP A 145 10.61 -2.64 -28.68
C ASP A 145 9.20 -2.24 -28.15
N ASP A 146 8.73 -1.07 -28.62
CA ASP A 146 7.46 -0.43 -28.23
C ASP A 146 6.20 -1.19 -28.65
N ASN A 147 6.31 -2.16 -29.57
CA ASN A 147 5.15 -2.94 -30.04
C ASN A 147 4.68 -4.03 -29.05
N PHE A 148 5.50 -4.44 -28.08
CA PHE A 148 5.14 -5.48 -27.10
C PHE A 148 4.60 -4.86 -25.79
N ILE A 149 4.90 -3.59 -25.52
CA ILE A 149 4.79 -2.97 -24.19
C ILE A 149 4.48 -1.48 -24.25
N THR A 150 4.04 -0.91 -23.14
CA THR A 150 3.60 0.48 -23.10
C THR A 150 4.04 1.19 -21.83
N ASP A 151 4.65 2.37 -22.00
CA ASP A 151 4.91 3.36 -20.93
C ASP A 151 3.62 3.95 -20.32
N LEU A 152 2.46 3.57 -20.87
CA LEU A 152 1.12 4.06 -20.61
C LEU A 152 1.01 5.59 -20.68
N ASN A 153 1.81 6.24 -21.53
CA ASN A 153 1.93 7.70 -21.65
C ASN A 153 2.26 8.37 -20.30
N THR A 154 3.40 7.97 -19.73
CA THR A 154 4.00 8.58 -18.53
C THR A 154 5.50 8.81 -18.76
N PRO A 155 6.11 9.85 -18.15
CA PRO A 155 7.54 10.09 -18.27
C PRO A 155 8.37 8.93 -17.67
N TYR A 156 9.65 8.90 -18.02
CA TYR A 156 10.64 8.04 -17.36
C TYR A 156 10.73 8.39 -15.87
N ASP A 157 10.68 7.38 -15.01
CA ASP A 157 10.58 7.57 -13.57
C ASP A 157 11.85 7.11 -12.83
N TYR A 158 12.66 8.07 -12.40
CA TYR A 158 13.84 7.80 -11.57
C TYR A 158 13.49 7.28 -10.16
N GLU A 159 12.28 7.55 -9.62
CA GLU A 159 11.82 7.02 -8.33
C GLU A 159 11.15 5.63 -8.46
N SER A 160 11.00 5.07 -9.66
CA SER A 160 10.27 3.82 -9.87
C SER A 160 10.88 2.68 -9.03
N LEU A 161 10.02 1.95 -8.34
CA LEU A 161 10.38 0.73 -7.63
C LEU A 161 10.94 -0.33 -8.59
N MET A 162 10.55 -0.28 -9.86
CA MET A 162 11.05 -1.13 -10.94
C MET A 162 12.41 -0.68 -11.50
N HIS A 163 13.02 0.40 -10.97
CA HIS A 163 14.35 0.83 -11.38
C HIS A 163 15.46 0.09 -10.60
N TYR A 164 16.54 -0.25 -11.29
CA TYR A 164 17.79 -0.76 -10.70
C TYR A 164 18.58 0.32 -9.94
N GLU A 165 19.36 -0.12 -8.95
CA GLU A 165 20.37 0.70 -8.27
C GLU A 165 21.56 1.00 -9.19
N PRO A 166 22.34 2.08 -8.94
CA PRO A 166 23.49 2.46 -9.79
C PRO A 166 24.52 1.34 -9.94
N PHE A 167 24.70 0.52 -8.90
CA PHE A 167 25.73 -0.52 -8.80
C PHE A 167 25.20 -1.92 -9.20
N SER A 168 24.04 -2.02 -9.86
CA SER A 168 23.44 -3.32 -10.14
C SER A 168 24.34 -4.22 -11.00
N PHE A 169 24.56 -5.48 -10.59
CA PHE A 169 25.40 -6.45 -11.31
C PHE A 169 26.80 -5.94 -11.72
N ASN A 170 27.44 -5.10 -10.89
CA ASN A 170 28.76 -4.56 -11.20
C ASN A 170 29.92 -5.56 -10.99
N LYS A 171 30.94 -5.49 -11.86
CA LYS A 171 32.21 -6.22 -11.73
C LYS A 171 33.06 -5.71 -10.57
N ASN A 172 33.01 -4.40 -10.33
CA ASN A 172 33.83 -3.70 -9.35
C ASN A 172 32.95 -2.80 -8.49
N ALA A 173 32.96 -3.04 -7.17
CA ALA A 173 32.15 -2.33 -6.18
C ALA A 173 32.30 -0.79 -6.20
N SER A 174 33.38 -0.25 -6.77
CA SER A 174 33.61 1.20 -6.90
C SER A 174 32.97 1.82 -8.14
N PHE A 175 32.55 1.04 -9.13
CA PHE A 175 32.01 1.54 -10.40
C PHE A 175 30.53 1.15 -10.57
N PRO A 176 29.66 2.11 -10.95
CA PRO A 176 28.26 1.84 -11.25
C PRO A 176 28.10 1.26 -12.66
N THR A 177 27.12 0.37 -12.85
CA THR A 177 26.67 -0.07 -14.18
C THR A 177 25.63 0.88 -14.79
N ILE A 178 24.95 1.68 -13.96
CA ILE A 178 23.96 2.67 -14.40
C ILE A 178 24.29 4.01 -13.77
N THR A 179 24.31 5.06 -14.59
CA THR A 179 24.30 6.45 -14.10
C THR A 179 23.21 7.24 -14.79
N ALA A 180 22.41 8.00 -14.04
CA ALA A 180 21.54 9.02 -14.61
C ALA A 180 22.35 10.11 -15.32
N LYS A 181 21.84 10.61 -16.46
CA LYS A 181 22.51 11.72 -17.18
C LYS A 181 22.47 13.04 -16.44
N ILE A 182 21.44 13.24 -15.63
CA ILE A 182 21.30 14.34 -14.67
C ILE A 182 21.83 13.81 -13.33
N PRO A 183 23.01 14.25 -12.84
CA PRO A 183 23.74 13.58 -11.76
C PRO A 183 22.98 13.44 -10.44
N GLU A 184 22.05 14.36 -10.16
CA GLU A 184 21.23 14.42 -8.95
C GLU A 184 20.37 13.16 -8.76
N PHE A 185 19.91 12.54 -9.87
CA PHE A 185 19.08 11.33 -9.85
C PHE A 185 19.87 10.03 -9.59
N ASN A 186 21.21 10.04 -9.61
CA ASN A 186 22.02 8.86 -9.23
C ASN A 186 21.77 8.40 -7.78
N SER A 187 21.24 9.31 -6.94
CA SER A 187 20.88 9.04 -5.54
C SER A 187 19.37 8.80 -5.34
N ILE A 188 18.63 8.63 -6.44
CA ILE A 188 17.17 8.40 -6.47
C ILE A 188 16.88 7.03 -7.09
N ILE A 189 17.56 6.69 -8.19
CA ILE A 189 17.40 5.40 -8.86
C ILE A 189 17.69 4.22 -7.93
N GLY A 190 16.82 3.20 -7.99
CA GLY A 190 16.94 2.02 -7.14
C GLY A 190 16.42 2.20 -5.71
N GLN A 191 15.55 3.17 -5.45
CA GLN A 191 14.86 3.27 -4.15
C GLN A 191 14.12 1.98 -3.80
N ARG A 192 14.06 1.64 -2.50
CA ARG A 192 13.41 0.42 -1.96
C ARG A 192 12.53 0.76 -0.75
N LEU A 193 11.72 1.81 -0.90
CA LEU A 193 10.73 2.26 0.09
C LEU A 193 9.36 1.66 -0.23
N ASP A 194 8.83 1.98 -1.41
CA ASP A 194 7.45 1.71 -1.81
C ASP A 194 7.30 1.96 -3.33
N PHE A 195 6.08 1.81 -3.87
CA PHE A 195 5.73 2.29 -5.20
C PHE A 195 5.93 3.80 -5.34
N SER A 196 6.45 4.25 -6.48
CA SER A 196 6.40 5.65 -6.86
C SER A 196 4.97 6.09 -7.21
N ALA A 197 4.75 7.40 -7.36
CA ALA A 197 3.49 7.90 -7.88
C ALA A 197 3.22 7.46 -9.34
N ILE A 198 4.26 7.24 -10.14
CA ILE A 198 4.15 6.83 -11.55
C ILE A 198 3.95 5.31 -11.67
N ASP A 199 4.57 4.50 -10.80
CA ASP A 199 4.30 3.06 -10.69
C ASP A 199 2.80 2.82 -10.45
N LEU A 200 2.22 3.54 -9.48
CA LEU A 200 0.80 3.47 -9.17
C LEU A 200 -0.09 4.00 -10.29
N GLU A 201 0.32 5.09 -10.96
CA GLU A 201 -0.42 5.61 -12.11
C GLU A 201 -0.47 4.59 -13.26
N ARG A 202 0.67 3.96 -13.60
CA ARG A 202 0.74 2.90 -14.61
C ARG A 202 -0.06 1.67 -14.19
N LEU A 203 0.08 1.18 -12.96
CA LEU A 203 -0.68 0.05 -12.44
C LEU A 203 -2.20 0.29 -12.54
N ASN A 204 -2.65 1.45 -12.07
CA ASN A 204 -4.06 1.81 -12.07
C ASN A 204 -4.61 2.06 -13.49
N ARG A 205 -3.82 2.64 -14.40
CA ARG A 205 -4.16 2.76 -15.83
C ARG A 205 -4.23 1.38 -16.51
N MET A 206 -3.32 0.46 -16.21
CA MET A 206 -3.26 -0.87 -16.85
C MET A 206 -4.45 -1.77 -16.45
N TYR A 207 -4.91 -1.66 -15.20
CA TYR A 207 -6.02 -2.45 -14.66
C TYR A 207 -7.35 -1.68 -14.55
N ASN A 208 -7.44 -0.46 -15.10
CA ASN A 208 -8.62 0.41 -15.04
C ASN A 208 -9.15 0.64 -13.60
N CYS A 209 -8.25 0.79 -12.63
CA CYS A 209 -8.61 0.94 -11.23
C CYS A 209 -9.26 2.30 -10.95
N THR A 210 -10.55 2.28 -10.61
CA THR A 210 -11.33 3.47 -10.22
C THR A 210 -11.43 3.68 -8.72
N THR A 211 -11.22 2.62 -7.92
CA THR A 211 -11.30 2.62 -6.46
C THR A 211 -10.27 1.69 -5.85
N THR A 212 -9.85 2.00 -4.64
CA THR A 212 -9.00 1.14 -3.79
C THR A 212 -9.85 0.22 -2.92
N HIS A 213 -9.23 -0.79 -2.30
CA HIS A 213 -9.94 -1.74 -1.43
C HIS A 213 -10.08 -1.25 0.00
N THR A 214 -9.03 -0.70 0.60
CA THR A 214 -9.00 -0.35 2.03
C THR A 214 -9.13 1.14 2.34
N LEU A 215 -8.94 2.09 1.41
CA LEU A 215 -9.22 3.51 1.70
C LEU A 215 -10.73 3.79 1.67
N LEU A 216 -11.28 4.28 2.78
CA LEU A 216 -12.67 4.76 2.86
C LEU A 216 -12.78 6.28 2.73
N ASP A 217 -11.85 7.01 3.35
CA ASP A 217 -11.85 8.47 3.30
C ASP A 217 -10.44 9.08 3.39
N HIS A 218 -10.29 10.26 2.81
CA HIS A 218 -9.11 11.11 2.95
C HIS A 218 -9.53 12.57 2.78
N CYS A 219 -9.13 13.43 3.73
CA CYS A 219 -9.42 14.85 3.67
C CYS A 219 -8.31 15.71 4.29
N ALA A 220 -7.65 16.50 3.44
CA ALA A 220 -6.67 17.54 3.77
C ALA A 220 -7.25 18.96 3.59
N PHE A 221 -8.59 19.11 3.53
CA PHE A 221 -9.34 20.38 3.42
C PHE A 221 -9.00 21.36 2.26
N GLU A 222 -8.05 21.04 1.40
CA GLU A 222 -7.59 21.83 0.23
C GLU A 222 -8.70 22.25 -0.75
N LYS A 223 -9.84 21.56 -0.77
CA LYS A 223 -11.00 21.90 -1.61
C LYS A 223 -12.14 22.50 -0.77
N ALA A 224 -12.77 23.55 -1.30
CA ALA A 224 -13.88 24.25 -0.65
C ALA A 224 -15.10 23.38 -0.30
N ASN A 225 -15.25 22.19 -0.92
CA ASN A 225 -16.30 21.23 -0.58
C ASN A 225 -15.97 20.36 0.65
N ILE A 226 -14.82 20.56 1.31
CA ILE A 226 -14.35 19.86 2.52
C ILE A 226 -14.58 18.34 2.47
N CYS A 227 -14.33 17.72 1.30
CA CYS A 227 -14.48 16.28 1.08
C CYS A 227 -15.91 15.72 1.31
N GLY A 228 -16.92 16.60 1.34
CA GLY A 228 -18.30 16.27 1.68
C GLY A 228 -18.56 16.11 3.18
N MET A 229 -17.66 16.60 4.04
CA MET A 229 -17.93 16.77 5.47
C MET A 229 -19.04 17.81 5.68
N ILE A 230 -19.77 17.70 6.79
CA ILE A 230 -20.87 18.59 7.16
C ILE A 230 -20.68 19.08 8.59
N GLN A 231 -21.15 20.30 8.85
CA GLN A 231 -21.29 20.79 10.22
C GLN A 231 -22.52 20.17 10.90
N GLY A 232 -22.51 20.15 12.23
CA GLY A 232 -23.71 20.20 13.04
C GLY A 232 -24.57 21.45 12.75
N THR A 233 -25.78 21.45 13.30
CA THR A 233 -26.80 22.52 13.16
C THR A 233 -27.63 22.69 14.43
N ARG A 234 -27.18 22.10 15.56
CA ARG A 234 -27.92 22.00 16.84
C ARG A 234 -27.01 22.15 18.06
N ASP A 235 -25.75 22.39 17.78
CA ASP A 235 -24.59 22.65 18.61
C ASP A 235 -24.36 24.16 18.71
N ASP A 236 -23.54 24.58 19.67
CA ASP A 236 -23.48 25.98 20.10
C ASP A 236 -22.54 26.83 19.24
N ALA A 237 -21.62 26.19 18.52
CA ALA A 237 -20.58 26.83 17.74
C ALA A 237 -20.16 25.99 16.51
N ASP A 238 -19.35 26.60 15.64
CA ASP A 238 -18.99 26.08 14.32
C ASP A 238 -17.48 25.78 14.19
N TRP A 239 -17.13 24.71 13.47
CA TRP A 239 -15.80 24.59 12.85
C TRP A 239 -15.70 25.48 11.61
N VAL A 240 -14.60 26.21 11.47
CA VAL A 240 -14.32 27.12 10.35
C VAL A 240 -13.17 26.56 9.51
N ARG A 241 -13.29 26.62 8.19
CA ARG A 241 -12.17 26.31 7.27
C ARG A 241 -11.31 27.56 7.12
N GLU A 242 -10.12 27.54 7.69
CA GLU A 242 -9.16 28.65 7.64
C GLU A 242 -7.96 28.30 6.74
N ASP A 243 -7.24 29.33 6.30
CA ASP A 243 -5.97 29.20 5.58
C ASP A 243 -4.78 29.62 6.45
N ASN A 244 -3.58 29.37 5.95
CA ASN A 244 -2.34 29.69 6.66
C ASN A 244 -1.85 31.16 6.48
N THR A 245 -2.74 32.12 6.21
CA THR A 245 -2.35 33.54 6.05
C THR A 245 -2.03 34.25 7.36
N GLN A 246 -2.56 33.77 8.49
CA GLN A 246 -2.36 34.36 9.81
C GLN A 246 -1.07 33.84 10.49
N PRO A 247 -0.22 34.71 11.07
CA PRO A 247 1.00 34.27 11.75
C PRO A 247 0.73 33.26 12.89
N GLY A 248 1.34 32.08 12.81
CA GLY A 248 1.22 31.01 13.80
C GLY A 248 0.07 30.02 13.56
N GLN A 249 -0.87 30.35 12.66
CA GLN A 249 -1.86 29.42 12.11
C GLN A 249 -1.29 28.81 10.83
N VAL A 250 -0.77 27.59 10.94
CA VAL A 250 -0.11 26.89 9.83
C VAL A 250 -0.78 25.53 9.67
N ASP A 251 -1.23 25.26 8.46
CA ASP A 251 -1.79 23.99 8.02
C ASP A 251 -0.77 22.85 8.19
N HIS A 252 -1.24 21.63 8.43
CA HIS A 252 -0.32 20.50 8.45
C HIS A 252 0.07 20.12 7.03
N THR A 253 -0.86 20.15 6.07
CA THR A 253 -0.69 19.73 4.67
C THR A 253 0.63 20.21 4.03
N LEU A 254 0.85 21.53 3.96
CA LEU A 254 1.98 22.22 3.33
C LEU A 254 2.99 22.81 4.32
N VAL A 255 2.72 22.81 5.64
CA VAL A 255 3.64 23.36 6.66
C VAL A 255 4.02 24.83 6.36
N GLY A 256 3.09 25.61 5.81
CA GLY A 256 3.36 27.01 5.46
C GLY A 256 4.40 27.22 4.35
N GLN A 257 4.81 26.18 3.61
CA GLN A 257 5.69 26.30 2.44
C GLN A 257 5.10 27.21 1.35
N CYS A 258 3.78 27.37 1.33
CA CYS A 258 3.06 28.32 0.48
C CYS A 258 1.95 29.02 1.30
N THR A 259 2.16 30.30 1.58
CA THR A 259 1.18 31.16 2.28
C THR A 259 -0.07 31.37 1.41
N GLY A 260 -1.25 31.28 2.02
CA GLY A 260 -2.56 31.33 1.37
C GLY A 260 -2.94 30.09 0.54
N ALA A 261 -2.14 29.02 0.57
CA ALA A 261 -2.34 27.85 -0.29
C ALA A 261 -2.94 26.63 0.44
N GLY A 262 -2.57 26.39 1.70
CA GLY A 262 -3.01 25.23 2.48
C GLY A 262 -4.12 25.57 3.47
N TYR A 263 -4.98 24.59 3.75
CA TYR A 263 -6.21 24.77 4.54
C TYR A 263 -6.38 23.73 5.65
N PHE A 264 -7.02 24.13 6.74
CA PHE A 264 -7.35 23.26 7.87
C PHE A 264 -8.73 23.60 8.43
N MET A 265 -9.27 22.74 9.30
CA MET A 265 -10.46 23.06 10.09
C MET A 265 -10.05 23.54 11.48
N PHE A 266 -10.59 24.67 11.90
CA PHE A 266 -10.33 25.32 13.18
C PHE A 266 -11.61 25.48 13.99
N PHE A 267 -11.50 25.25 15.30
CA PHE A 267 -12.53 25.54 16.28
C PHE A 267 -11.94 26.47 17.35
N ASN A 268 -12.40 27.71 17.37
CA ASN A 268 -11.94 28.74 18.29
C ASN A 268 -12.49 28.51 19.71
N THR A 269 -11.61 28.37 20.70
CA THR A 269 -11.99 28.20 22.12
C THR A 269 -11.68 29.42 23.01
N SER A 270 -11.04 30.46 22.46
CA SER A 270 -10.68 31.72 23.15
C SER A 270 -11.85 32.67 23.44
N SER A 271 -13.06 32.34 22.98
CA SER A 271 -14.26 33.15 23.18
C SER A 271 -15.51 32.28 23.25
N GLY A 272 -16.60 32.82 23.83
CA GLY A 272 -17.82 32.08 24.13
C GLY A 272 -17.83 31.50 25.56
N LEU A 273 -18.78 30.62 25.84
CA LEU A 273 -18.96 29.97 27.13
C LEU A 273 -18.20 28.64 27.21
N ALA A 274 -17.85 28.23 28.42
CA ALA A 274 -17.35 26.87 28.69
C ALA A 274 -18.41 25.83 28.33
N GLU A 275 -17.96 24.64 27.93
CA GLU A 275 -18.78 23.50 27.46
C GLU A 275 -19.53 23.70 26.13
N GLU A 276 -19.47 24.88 25.49
CA GLU A 276 -19.93 25.04 24.09
C GLU A 276 -19.18 24.07 23.16
N ALA A 277 -19.93 23.43 22.27
CA ALA A 277 -19.40 22.43 21.35
C ALA A 277 -19.60 22.80 19.86
N ALA A 278 -18.72 22.25 19.02
CA ALA A 278 -18.84 22.30 17.56
C ALA A 278 -18.62 20.91 16.95
N LEU A 279 -19.48 20.51 16.02
CA LEU A 279 -19.49 19.17 15.40
C LEU A 279 -19.12 19.22 13.92
N LEU A 280 -18.05 18.54 13.54
CA LEU A 280 -17.70 18.27 12.14
C LEU A 280 -17.86 16.78 11.82
N GLU A 281 -18.73 16.43 10.88
CA GLU A 281 -19.04 15.06 10.52
C GLU A 281 -18.56 14.68 9.11
N SER A 282 -18.01 13.48 8.96
CA SER A 282 -17.78 12.85 7.66
C SER A 282 -19.09 12.61 6.88
N ARG A 283 -18.99 12.43 5.55
CA ARG A 283 -20.08 11.88 4.72
C ARG A 283 -20.46 10.46 5.18
N ILE A 284 -21.54 9.89 4.65
CA ILE A 284 -21.84 8.46 4.90
C ILE A 284 -20.78 7.61 4.20
N LEU A 285 -20.14 6.73 4.98
CA LEU A 285 -19.08 5.82 4.56
C LEU A 285 -19.60 4.37 4.59
N TYR A 286 -19.01 3.50 3.78
CA TYR A 286 -19.49 2.14 3.52
C TYR A 286 -18.33 1.14 3.71
N PRO A 287 -18.12 0.61 4.93
CA PRO A 287 -17.03 -0.32 5.20
C PRO A 287 -17.25 -1.66 4.50
N LYS A 288 -16.15 -2.29 4.08
CA LYS A 288 -16.09 -3.65 3.51
C LYS A 288 -15.41 -4.64 4.46
N ARG A 289 -14.65 -4.15 5.45
CA ARG A 289 -14.01 -4.96 6.51
C ARG A 289 -14.57 -4.57 7.88
N LYS A 290 -14.13 -5.28 8.92
CA LYS A 290 -14.69 -5.18 10.29
C LYS A 290 -13.98 -4.21 11.22
N GLN A 291 -12.86 -3.66 10.77
CA GLN A 291 -11.99 -2.77 11.55
C GLN A 291 -11.44 -1.70 10.63
N GLN A 292 -11.38 -0.48 11.14
CA GLN A 292 -10.83 0.67 10.46
C GLN A 292 -9.90 1.43 11.40
N CYS A 293 -8.91 2.12 10.84
CA CYS A 293 -8.09 3.09 11.52
C CYS A 293 -8.41 4.49 11.00
N LEU A 294 -8.92 5.34 11.89
CA LEU A 294 -9.05 6.78 11.63
C LEU A 294 -7.77 7.47 12.09
N GLN A 295 -6.92 7.84 11.14
CA GLN A 295 -5.74 8.68 11.35
C GLN A 295 -6.10 10.14 11.06
N PHE A 296 -5.61 11.08 11.86
CA PHE A 296 -5.66 12.51 11.55
C PHE A 296 -4.55 13.26 12.28
N PHE A 297 -4.21 14.44 11.78
CA PHE A 297 -3.38 15.39 12.52
C PHE A 297 -4.27 16.40 13.25
N TYR A 298 -3.91 16.70 14.49
CA TYR A 298 -4.60 17.69 15.31
C TYR A 298 -3.59 18.55 16.08
N ARG A 299 -4.02 19.76 16.45
CA ARG A 299 -3.22 20.69 17.28
C ARG A 299 -4.17 21.39 18.23
N MET A 300 -3.75 21.62 19.47
CA MET A 300 -4.55 22.32 20.48
C MET A 300 -3.70 23.45 21.06
N THR A 301 -4.12 24.69 20.86
CA THR A 301 -3.43 25.90 21.34
C THR A 301 -4.24 26.72 22.33
N GLY A 302 -5.45 26.25 22.65
CA GLY A 302 -6.34 26.84 23.64
C GLY A 302 -6.02 26.41 25.08
N SER A 303 -7.06 26.18 25.87
CA SER A 303 -6.93 25.77 27.27
C SER A 303 -6.60 24.27 27.38
N PRO A 304 -5.80 23.83 28.37
CA PRO A 304 -5.64 22.41 28.70
C PRO A 304 -6.98 21.70 29.04
N SER A 305 -8.02 22.47 29.42
CA SER A 305 -9.36 21.94 29.66
C SER A 305 -10.18 21.72 28.38
N ASP A 306 -9.71 22.21 27.22
CA ASP A 306 -10.37 21.99 25.93
C ASP A 306 -10.32 20.51 25.55
N ARG A 307 -11.32 20.05 24.78
CA ARG A 307 -11.46 18.61 24.47
C ARG A 307 -11.82 18.40 23.00
N LEU A 308 -11.18 17.40 22.40
CA LEU A 308 -11.54 16.86 21.09
C LEU A 308 -12.07 15.44 21.28
N VAL A 309 -13.36 15.24 21.05
CA VAL A 309 -14.04 13.96 21.23
C VAL A 309 -14.36 13.33 19.87
N ILE A 310 -13.97 12.07 19.69
CA ILE A 310 -14.26 11.31 18.48
C ILE A 310 -15.51 10.46 18.72
N TRP A 311 -16.47 10.58 17.80
CA TRP A 311 -17.71 9.83 17.83
C TRP A 311 -17.92 9.06 16.53
N VAL A 312 -18.68 7.98 16.63
CA VAL A 312 -19.26 7.28 15.48
C VAL A 312 -20.78 7.36 15.56
N ARG A 313 -21.40 7.85 14.49
CA ARG A 313 -22.84 7.69 14.24
C ARG A 313 -23.03 6.50 13.32
N ARG A 314 -23.60 5.42 13.85
CA ARG A 314 -23.78 4.13 13.16
C ARG A 314 -25.24 3.86 12.79
N ASP A 315 -25.44 2.85 11.94
CA ASP A 315 -26.76 2.31 11.63
C ASP A 315 -27.48 1.85 12.90
N ASP A 316 -28.73 2.28 13.09
CA ASP A 316 -29.56 1.95 14.26
C ASP A 316 -30.24 0.57 14.18
N GLY A 317 -30.00 -0.19 13.12
CA GLY A 317 -30.65 -1.47 12.82
C GLY A 317 -31.81 -1.34 11.84
N THR A 318 -32.31 -0.12 11.58
CA THR A 318 -33.39 0.15 10.62
C THR A 318 -32.89 0.56 9.23
N GLY A 319 -31.56 0.58 9.01
CA GLY A 319 -30.97 1.16 7.81
C GLY A 319 -30.70 2.67 7.92
N ASN A 320 -30.84 3.26 9.11
CA ASN A 320 -30.67 4.71 9.33
C ASN A 320 -29.43 5.00 10.21
N VAL A 321 -28.57 5.91 9.73
CA VAL A 321 -27.34 6.31 10.43
C VAL A 321 -27.67 7.34 11.51
N ARG A 322 -28.00 6.87 12.72
CA ARG A 322 -28.55 7.69 13.81
C ARG A 322 -27.95 7.42 15.19
N LYS A 323 -27.50 6.19 15.47
CA LYS A 323 -27.03 5.81 16.81
C LYS A 323 -25.63 6.38 17.04
N LEU A 324 -25.53 7.42 17.87
CA LEU A 324 -24.24 8.03 18.23
C LEU A 324 -23.56 7.23 19.36
N VAL A 325 -22.26 7.00 19.25
CA VAL A 325 -21.43 6.31 20.26
C VAL A 325 -20.09 7.03 20.38
N LYS A 326 -19.68 7.31 21.61
CA LYS A 326 -18.38 7.92 21.93
C LYS A 326 -17.28 6.89 21.74
N VAL A 327 -16.19 7.26 21.07
CA VAL A 327 -15.04 6.37 20.84
C VAL A 327 -13.87 6.81 21.71
N GLU A 328 -13.41 8.06 21.55
CA GLU A 328 -12.16 8.52 22.18
C GLU A 328 -12.26 10.00 22.60
N THR A 329 -11.35 10.46 23.46
CA THR A 329 -11.28 11.87 23.89
C THR A 329 -9.84 12.29 24.12
N PHE A 330 -9.39 13.24 23.32
CA PHE A 330 -8.15 13.97 23.49
C PHE A 330 -8.43 15.22 24.32
N GLN A 331 -7.51 15.55 25.23
CA GLN A 331 -7.57 16.75 26.07
C GLN A 331 -6.45 17.70 25.66
N GLY A 332 -6.63 18.99 25.90
CA GLY A 332 -5.55 19.96 25.74
C GLY A 332 -4.39 19.65 26.70
N ASP A 333 -3.17 19.95 26.27
CA ASP A 333 -1.98 19.87 27.11
C ASP A 333 -1.01 21.01 26.77
N ILE A 334 0.20 20.98 27.34
CA ILE A 334 1.22 22.01 27.14
C ILE A 334 1.96 21.90 25.79
N ASP A 335 1.89 20.76 25.11
CA ASP A 335 2.48 20.56 23.78
C ASP A 335 1.52 21.07 22.70
N GLN A 336 1.69 22.35 22.37
CA GLN A 336 0.89 23.06 21.36
C GLN A 336 1.31 22.78 19.90
N ASN A 337 2.12 21.75 19.65
CA ASN A 337 2.52 21.36 18.28
C ASN A 337 1.47 20.44 17.63
N TRP A 338 1.59 20.25 16.31
CA TRP A 338 0.80 19.24 15.60
C TRP A 338 1.09 17.83 16.15
N LYS A 339 0.07 17.00 16.28
CA LYS A 339 0.13 15.63 16.79
C LYS A 339 -0.65 14.72 15.86
N ILE A 340 -0.19 13.48 15.72
CA ILE A 340 -0.90 12.43 14.99
C ILE A 340 -1.75 11.61 15.95
N ALA A 341 -3.02 11.40 15.62
CA ALA A 341 -3.93 10.50 16.34
C ALA A 341 -4.26 9.28 15.47
N HIS A 342 -4.52 8.14 16.12
CA HIS A 342 -4.99 6.90 15.49
C HIS A 342 -6.11 6.32 16.33
N VAL A 343 -7.33 6.25 15.78
CA VAL A 343 -8.53 5.83 16.50
C VAL A 343 -9.09 4.58 15.85
N ILE A 344 -9.20 3.49 16.62
CA ILE A 344 -9.71 2.21 16.13
C ILE A 344 -11.24 2.25 16.06
N LEU A 345 -11.78 2.09 14.85
CA LEU A 345 -13.22 1.92 14.61
C LEU A 345 -13.52 0.45 14.26
N ARG A 346 -14.72 -0.02 14.57
CA ARG A 346 -15.17 -1.41 14.35
C ARG A 346 -16.58 -1.44 13.78
N GLU A 347 -16.79 -0.77 12.65
CA GLU A 347 -18.11 -0.67 12.03
C GLU A 347 -18.23 -1.61 10.83
N GLU A 348 -19.26 -2.47 10.85
CA GLU A 348 -19.58 -3.43 9.76
C GLU A 348 -20.72 -2.92 8.84
N LYS A 349 -21.28 -1.75 9.12
CA LYS A 349 -22.38 -1.11 8.37
C LYS A 349 -22.06 0.34 8.08
N LYS A 350 -22.82 0.95 7.18
CA LYS A 350 -22.67 2.37 6.84
C LYS A 350 -22.71 3.27 8.08
N PHE A 351 -21.81 4.25 8.15
CA PHE A 351 -21.62 5.09 9.33
C PHE A 351 -21.08 6.49 8.96
N ARG A 352 -20.95 7.36 9.96
CA ARG A 352 -20.14 8.59 9.95
C ARG A 352 -19.22 8.59 11.16
N TYR A 353 -17.97 8.99 11.01
CA TYR A 353 -17.15 9.51 12.10
C TYR A 353 -17.37 11.02 12.27
N LEU A 354 -17.21 11.53 13.49
CA LEU A 354 -17.43 12.93 13.86
C LEU A 354 -16.31 13.41 14.79
N PHE A 355 -15.91 14.66 14.62
CA PHE A 355 -15.11 15.42 15.57
C PHE A 355 -15.99 16.39 16.33
N GLN A 356 -16.02 16.27 17.66
CA GLN A 356 -16.59 17.27 18.55
C GLN A 356 -15.45 18.05 19.20
N GLY A 357 -15.32 19.34 18.87
CA GLY A 357 -14.58 20.29 19.70
C GLY A 357 -15.44 20.71 20.89
N THR A 358 -14.86 20.94 22.05
CA THR A 358 -15.57 21.50 23.22
C THR A 358 -14.66 22.41 24.01
N LYS A 359 -15.16 23.61 24.34
CA LYS A 359 -14.43 24.64 25.09
C LYS A 359 -14.33 24.25 26.56
N GLY A 360 -13.12 24.31 27.10
CA GLY A 360 -12.84 24.01 28.51
C GLY A 360 -12.91 25.26 29.38
N ASP A 361 -11.85 26.06 29.36
CA ASP A 361 -11.77 27.34 30.08
C ASP A 361 -11.43 28.47 29.12
N PRO A 362 -12.43 29.19 28.57
CA PRO A 362 -12.21 30.31 27.66
C PRO A 362 -11.44 31.48 28.28
N GLN A 363 -11.43 31.64 29.62
CA GLN A 363 -10.68 32.74 30.27
C GLN A 363 -9.17 32.53 30.20
N ASN A 364 -8.74 31.28 30.02
CA ASN A 364 -7.34 30.88 29.88
C ASN A 364 -7.05 30.20 28.53
N SER A 365 -7.87 30.47 27.51
CA SER A 365 -7.63 30.01 26.14
C SER A 365 -7.22 31.17 25.22
N ASN A 366 -6.06 31.03 24.58
CA ASN A 366 -5.54 31.99 23.60
C ASN A 366 -5.60 31.46 22.15
N GLY A 367 -6.44 30.45 21.90
CA GLY A 367 -6.42 29.73 20.62
C GLY A 367 -7.61 28.81 20.42
N GLY A 368 -7.33 27.56 20.04
CA GLY A 368 -8.38 26.59 19.74
C GLY A 368 -7.86 25.22 19.31
N ILE A 369 -8.74 24.45 18.66
CA ILE A 369 -8.48 23.10 18.17
C ILE A 369 -8.38 23.14 16.64
N TYR A 370 -7.35 22.52 16.09
CA TYR A 370 -7.08 22.42 14.66
C TYR A 370 -7.15 20.96 14.23
N LEU A 371 -7.65 20.69 13.02
CA LEU A 371 -7.71 19.38 12.38
C LEU A 371 -7.25 19.47 10.93
N ASP A 372 -6.41 18.52 10.52
CA ASP A 372 -5.92 18.39 9.14
C ASP A 372 -5.50 16.93 8.82
N ASP A 373 -5.18 16.64 7.56
CA ASP A 373 -4.61 15.37 7.08
C ASP A 373 -5.39 14.11 7.52
N ILE A 374 -6.72 14.18 7.52
CA ILE A 374 -7.59 13.05 7.90
C ILE A 374 -7.47 11.93 6.88
N THR A 375 -7.39 10.70 7.36
CA THR A 375 -7.35 9.46 6.59
C THR A 375 -8.12 8.38 7.33
N LEU A 376 -9.00 7.65 6.64
CA LEU A 376 -9.69 6.48 7.17
C LEU A 376 -9.43 5.27 6.29
N THR A 377 -8.70 4.29 6.82
CA THR A 377 -8.40 3.02 6.16
C THR A 377 -9.04 1.84 6.87
N GLU A 378 -9.40 0.80 6.11
CA GLU A 378 -9.87 -0.49 6.63
C GLU A 378 -8.69 -1.39 6.99
N THR A 379 -7.81 -0.88 7.84
CA THR A 379 -6.62 -1.57 8.36
C THR A 379 -6.61 -1.47 9.89
N PRO A 380 -5.83 -2.30 10.59
CA PRO A 380 -5.44 -2.02 11.97
C PRO A 380 -4.79 -0.63 12.09
N CYS A 381 -4.86 -0.04 13.29
CA CYS A 381 -4.02 1.10 13.66
C CYS A 381 -2.67 0.57 14.18
N PRO A 382 -1.58 1.35 14.08
CA PRO A 382 -0.28 0.95 14.60
C PRO A 382 -0.31 0.69 16.11
N THR A 383 0.33 -0.37 16.59
CA THR A 383 0.39 -0.70 18.04
C THR A 383 1.06 0.41 18.85
N GLY A 384 2.14 0.99 18.33
CA GLY A 384 2.90 2.07 18.95
C GLY A 384 3.24 3.17 17.95
N VAL A 385 3.21 4.42 18.42
CA VAL A 385 3.56 5.61 17.64
C VAL A 385 4.53 6.45 18.44
N TRP A 386 5.69 6.74 17.85
CA TRP A 386 6.73 7.57 18.45
C TRP A 386 7.01 8.77 17.54
N THR A 387 6.88 9.98 18.10
CA THR A 387 7.26 11.23 17.42
C THR A 387 8.53 11.76 18.07
N VAL A 388 9.58 11.97 17.27
CA VAL A 388 10.81 12.65 17.68
C VAL A 388 10.79 14.07 17.15
N ARG A 389 10.57 15.03 18.04
CA ARG A 389 10.53 16.47 17.74
C ARG A 389 11.92 17.03 17.42
N ASN A 390 11.98 18.11 16.64
CA ASN A 390 13.21 18.87 16.34
C ASN A 390 14.36 17.98 15.83
N PHE A 391 14.07 17.08 14.91
CA PHE A 391 14.99 16.03 14.48
C PHE A 391 16.25 16.57 13.79
N SER A 392 16.20 17.75 13.19
CA SER A 392 17.41 18.42 12.67
C SER A 392 18.36 18.83 13.79
N GLN A 393 17.85 19.23 14.96
CA GLN A 393 18.67 19.49 16.14
C GLN A 393 19.23 18.19 16.74
N VAL A 394 18.43 17.11 16.76
CA VAL A 394 18.89 15.77 17.13
C VAL A 394 20.09 15.34 16.28
N LEU A 395 20.00 15.49 14.95
CA LEU A 395 21.10 15.16 14.03
C LEU A 395 22.36 16.03 14.23
N GLN A 396 22.22 17.26 14.74
CA GLN A 396 23.36 18.14 15.04
C GLN A 396 24.02 17.82 16.38
N ASN A 397 23.22 17.43 17.39
CA ASN A 397 23.67 17.19 18.76
C ASN A 397 24.20 15.76 19.01
N THR A 398 23.98 14.84 18.07
CA THR A 398 24.40 13.43 18.19
C THR A 398 25.52 13.08 17.22
N VAL A 399 26.29 12.05 17.56
CA VAL A 399 27.32 11.43 16.72
C VAL A 399 27.00 9.95 16.47
N LYS A 400 27.81 9.30 15.63
CA LYS A 400 27.65 7.86 15.32
C LYS A 400 27.83 7.00 16.57
N GLY A 401 26.85 6.15 16.84
CA GLY A 401 26.77 5.33 18.04
C GLY A 401 25.81 5.88 19.11
N ASP A 402 25.50 7.18 19.09
CA ASP A 402 24.49 7.75 19.98
C ASP A 402 23.10 7.20 19.64
N ALA A 403 22.27 7.10 20.68
CA ALA A 403 20.97 6.45 20.62
C ALA A 403 19.91 7.25 21.37
N ILE A 404 18.67 7.18 20.88
CA ILE A 404 17.48 7.74 21.51
C ILE A 404 16.47 6.61 21.67
N LEU A 405 15.80 6.56 22.82
CA LEU A 405 14.83 5.52 23.16
C LEU A 405 13.41 6.05 23.00
N SER A 406 12.52 5.19 22.50
CA SER A 406 11.08 5.47 22.53
C SER A 406 10.51 5.31 23.94
N PRO A 407 9.27 5.78 24.18
CA PRO A 407 8.44 5.25 25.26
C PRO A 407 8.27 3.73 25.16
N ARG A 408 7.90 3.08 26.27
CA ARG A 408 7.52 1.65 26.29
C ARG A 408 6.09 1.50 25.75
N PHE A 409 5.92 0.59 24.80
CA PHE A 409 4.64 0.17 24.23
C PHE A 409 4.28 -1.23 24.70
N TYR A 410 3.03 -1.64 24.44
CA TYR A 410 2.51 -2.99 24.73
C TYR A 410 1.70 -3.51 23.54
N ASN A 411 1.86 -4.78 23.20
CA ASN A 411 1.03 -5.41 22.17
C ASN A 411 -0.27 -5.99 22.75
N SER A 412 -1.12 -6.53 21.89
CA SER A 412 -2.42 -7.13 22.26
C SER A 412 -2.31 -8.30 23.25
N GLU A 413 -1.16 -8.98 23.30
CA GLU A 413 -0.86 -10.07 24.23
C GLU A 413 -0.33 -9.58 25.60
N GLY A 414 0.20 -8.35 25.65
CA GLY A 414 0.73 -7.74 26.86
C GLY A 414 2.26 -7.72 26.99
N TYR A 415 3.01 -8.10 25.94
CA TYR A 415 4.48 -7.96 25.93
C TYR A 415 4.88 -6.48 25.91
N GLY A 416 5.75 -6.07 26.83
CA GLY A 416 6.35 -4.74 26.82
C GLY A 416 7.50 -4.64 25.80
N PHE A 417 7.55 -3.58 25.02
CA PHE A 417 8.62 -3.36 24.04
C PHE A 417 8.93 -1.87 23.81
N GLY A 418 10.01 -1.59 23.09
CA GLY A 418 10.44 -0.24 22.74
C GLY A 418 11.35 -0.22 21.51
N LEU A 419 11.62 0.97 21.01
CA LEU A 419 12.50 1.24 19.88
C LEU A 419 13.75 1.99 20.32
N THR A 420 14.87 1.71 19.65
CA THR A 420 16.10 2.51 19.73
C THR A 420 16.43 3.09 18.37
N LEU A 421 16.42 4.41 18.27
CA LEU A 421 16.82 5.17 17.09
C LEU A 421 18.28 5.60 17.22
N TYR A 422 19.08 5.32 16.21
CA TYR A 422 20.48 5.75 16.09
C TYR A 422 20.58 6.80 14.98
N PRO A 423 20.60 8.12 15.28
CA PRO A 423 20.48 9.17 14.26
C PRO A 423 21.60 9.15 13.20
N HIS A 424 22.78 8.68 13.57
CA HIS A 424 23.96 8.50 12.68
C HIS A 424 24.35 7.03 12.48
N GLY A 425 23.44 6.10 12.80
CA GLY A 425 23.68 4.66 12.75
C GLY A 425 24.49 4.13 13.94
N ARG A 426 24.50 2.80 14.10
CA ARG A 426 25.22 2.12 15.18
C ARG A 426 26.75 2.29 15.02
N ILE A 427 27.48 2.25 16.13
CA ILE A 427 28.95 2.45 16.15
C ILE A 427 29.71 1.53 15.19
N ASN A 428 29.29 0.26 15.09
CA ASN A 428 29.86 -0.78 14.23
C ASN A 428 29.34 -0.76 12.77
N SER A 429 28.51 0.21 12.39
CA SER A 429 27.98 0.31 11.01
C SER A 429 29.07 0.77 10.03
N ASN A 430 29.14 0.17 8.84
CA ASN A 430 29.97 0.69 7.75
C ASN A 430 29.25 1.76 6.90
N SER A 431 27.95 1.96 7.08
CA SER A 431 27.19 3.00 6.38
C SER A 431 27.30 4.34 7.10
N LEU A 432 27.65 5.39 6.35
CA LEU A 432 27.69 6.78 6.81
C LEU A 432 26.49 7.54 6.25
N GLY A 433 25.91 8.45 7.04
CA GLY A 433 24.77 9.26 6.62
C GLY A 433 23.44 8.50 6.56
N TYR A 434 23.25 7.53 7.45
CA TYR A 434 22.01 6.75 7.59
C TYR A 434 21.53 6.71 9.04
N LEU A 435 20.22 6.56 9.22
CA LEU A 435 19.59 6.18 10.49
C LEU A 435 19.70 4.67 10.69
N GLY A 436 20.04 4.26 11.91
CA GLY A 436 19.76 2.92 12.41
C GLY A 436 18.47 2.90 13.22
N LEU A 437 17.70 1.81 13.14
CA LEU A 437 16.52 1.60 13.98
C LEU A 437 16.55 0.17 14.52
N ALA A 438 16.20 0.03 15.79
CA ALA A 438 16.18 -1.23 16.50
C ALA A 438 14.93 -1.36 17.35
N PHE A 439 14.62 -2.61 17.69
CA PHE A 439 13.56 -3.04 18.58
C PHE A 439 14.20 -3.77 19.77
N HIS A 440 13.63 -3.62 20.95
CA HIS A 440 13.95 -4.40 22.15
C HIS A 440 12.68 -4.69 22.95
N LEU A 441 12.69 -5.80 23.71
CA LEU A 441 11.66 -6.08 24.69
C LEU A 441 12.00 -5.38 26.01
N CYS A 442 10.97 -4.97 26.74
CA CYS A 442 11.04 -4.25 28.01
C CYS A 442 10.29 -5.03 29.08
N SER A 443 10.88 -5.20 30.27
CA SER A 443 10.19 -5.87 31.37
C SER A 443 8.91 -5.14 31.75
N GLY A 444 7.82 -5.87 31.92
CA GLY A 444 6.48 -5.36 32.24
C GLY A 444 5.80 -6.08 33.40
N GLU A 445 4.61 -5.59 33.77
CA GLU A 445 3.79 -6.19 34.83
C GLU A 445 3.19 -7.55 34.44
N ASN A 446 3.08 -7.82 33.14
CA ASN A 446 2.51 -9.06 32.58
C ASN A 446 3.53 -10.22 32.50
N ASP A 447 4.83 -9.94 32.60
CA ASP A 447 5.92 -10.87 32.27
C ASP A 447 5.83 -12.23 32.98
N ALA A 448 5.23 -12.27 34.17
CA ALA A 448 5.08 -13.47 35.00
C ALA A 448 4.06 -14.49 34.46
N ILE A 449 3.19 -14.10 33.52
CA ILE A 449 2.20 -14.99 32.88
C ILE A 449 2.44 -15.21 31.37
N LEU A 450 3.36 -14.45 30.77
CA LEU A 450 3.68 -14.52 29.35
C LEU A 450 4.60 -15.70 29.02
N GLU A 451 4.57 -16.13 27.76
CA GLU A 451 5.43 -17.21 27.26
C GLU A 451 6.83 -16.66 26.91
N TRP A 452 7.87 -17.39 27.28
CA TRP A 452 9.26 -17.01 27.03
C TRP A 452 10.09 -18.22 26.57
N PRO A 453 11.02 -18.06 25.60
CA PRO A 453 11.25 -16.87 24.78
C PRO A 453 10.09 -16.55 23.82
N VAL A 454 9.94 -15.27 23.47
CA VAL A 454 8.91 -14.83 22.51
C VAL A 454 9.28 -15.31 21.11
N GLU A 455 8.47 -16.19 20.53
CA GLU A 455 8.66 -16.71 19.17
C GLU A 455 7.51 -16.31 18.24
N ASN A 456 7.76 -16.27 16.94
CA ASN A 456 6.75 -16.10 15.90
C ASN A 456 5.95 -14.78 15.94
N ARG A 457 6.36 -13.80 16.75
CA ARG A 457 5.78 -12.45 16.71
C ARG A 457 6.56 -11.62 15.69
N GLN A 458 5.84 -11.00 14.75
CA GLN A 458 6.43 -10.15 13.73
C GLN A 458 6.41 -8.69 14.18
N ALA A 459 7.59 -8.08 14.20
CA ALA A 459 7.76 -6.66 14.43
C ALA A 459 7.84 -5.92 13.08
N ILE A 460 6.99 -4.92 12.88
CA ILE A 460 7.02 -4.01 11.72
C ILE A 460 7.36 -2.62 12.25
N MET A 461 8.52 -2.09 11.91
CA MET A 461 8.93 -0.72 12.27
C MET A 461 8.91 0.16 11.02
N THR A 462 8.09 1.22 11.03
CA THR A 462 7.88 2.08 9.85
C THR A 462 8.20 3.55 10.15
N ILE A 463 9.20 4.11 9.48
CA ILE A 463 9.42 5.56 9.45
C ILE A 463 8.46 6.16 8.42
N LEU A 464 7.56 7.03 8.89
CA LEU A 464 6.44 7.56 8.12
C LEU A 464 6.87 8.65 7.12
N ASP A 465 6.55 8.47 5.84
CA ASP A 465 6.47 9.59 4.89
C ASP A 465 5.16 10.34 5.16
N GLN A 466 5.21 11.56 5.71
CA GLN A 466 4.05 12.30 6.23
C GLN A 466 3.26 13.05 5.13
N GLN A 467 3.22 12.48 3.93
CA GLN A 467 2.44 13.00 2.81
C GLN A 467 0.93 12.92 3.17
N PRO A 468 0.14 14.00 2.96
CA PRO A 468 -1.30 14.06 3.21
C PRO A 468 -2.07 12.87 2.66
N ASP A 469 -1.99 12.67 1.34
CA ASP A 469 -2.63 11.56 0.64
C ASP A 469 -1.88 10.27 0.94
N VAL A 470 -2.46 9.42 1.80
CA VAL A 470 -1.89 8.14 2.24
C VAL A 470 -1.46 7.24 1.07
N ARG A 471 -2.12 7.36 -0.09
CA ARG A 471 -1.79 6.56 -1.28
C ARG A 471 -0.44 6.91 -1.89
N LYS A 472 0.07 8.10 -1.61
CA LYS A 472 1.35 8.66 -2.13
C LYS A 472 2.50 8.59 -1.13
N ARG A 473 2.26 8.08 0.09
CA ARG A 473 3.31 7.89 1.10
C ARG A 473 4.25 6.77 0.66
N MET A 474 5.55 7.03 0.67
CA MET A 474 6.62 6.05 0.43
C MET A 474 7.39 5.80 1.74
N SER A 475 6.68 5.33 2.77
CA SER A 475 7.26 5.10 4.10
C SER A 475 8.35 4.01 4.08
N SER A 476 9.34 4.14 4.97
CA SER A 476 10.44 3.17 5.10
C SER A 476 10.11 2.15 6.19
N SER A 477 9.80 0.91 5.78
CA SER A 477 9.39 -0.17 6.69
C SER A 477 10.45 -1.28 6.79
N MET A 478 10.74 -1.70 8.02
CA MET A 478 11.65 -2.82 8.34
C MET A 478 10.88 -3.87 9.14
N VAL A 479 11.06 -5.15 8.77
CA VAL A 479 10.23 -6.25 9.26
C VAL A 479 11.11 -7.43 9.69
N PHE A 480 10.92 -7.94 10.90
CA PHE A 480 11.53 -9.20 11.35
C PHE A 480 10.55 -10.00 12.23
N THR A 481 10.81 -11.30 12.37
CA THR A 481 10.07 -12.18 13.28
C THR A 481 11.00 -12.71 14.36
N THR A 482 10.51 -12.81 15.60
CA THR A 482 11.27 -13.32 16.74
C THR A 482 11.46 -14.84 16.65
N SER A 483 12.66 -15.33 16.98
CA SER A 483 13.01 -16.75 16.88
C SER A 483 14.05 -17.15 17.93
N LYS A 484 13.96 -18.39 18.46
CA LYS A 484 15.01 -19.00 19.30
C LYS A 484 16.39 -19.09 18.64
N SER A 485 16.49 -18.97 17.30
CA SER A 485 17.78 -18.92 16.60
C SER A 485 18.56 -17.61 16.81
N GLN A 486 17.87 -16.53 17.24
CA GLN A 486 18.45 -15.20 17.42
C GLN A 486 19.07 -15.11 18.82
N THR A 487 20.30 -15.60 18.95
CA THR A 487 21.10 -15.61 20.19
C THR A 487 22.23 -14.58 20.16
N SER A 488 22.82 -14.27 21.31
CA SER A 488 23.98 -13.37 21.40
C SER A 488 25.11 -13.93 22.26
N SER A 489 26.33 -13.95 21.71
CA SER A 489 27.54 -14.33 22.45
C SER A 489 27.86 -13.39 23.61
N ALA A 490 27.46 -12.12 23.52
CA ALA A 490 27.55 -11.14 24.60
C ALA A 490 26.60 -11.46 25.79
N MET A 491 25.66 -12.40 25.61
CA MET A 491 24.74 -12.90 26.62
C MET A 491 24.96 -14.41 26.85
N ASN A 492 26.21 -14.88 26.76
CA ASN A 492 26.60 -16.29 26.91
C ASN A 492 25.89 -17.28 25.97
N GLY A 493 25.37 -16.80 24.83
CA GLY A 493 24.61 -17.62 23.88
C GLY A 493 23.09 -17.69 24.17
N SER A 494 22.58 -16.93 25.13
CA SER A 494 21.14 -16.83 25.40
C SER A 494 20.36 -16.22 24.23
N VAL A 495 19.07 -16.57 24.16
CA VAL A 495 18.09 -16.06 23.19
C VAL A 495 17.78 -14.60 23.49
N ILE A 496 17.75 -13.74 22.46
CA ILE A 496 17.52 -12.29 22.61
C ILE A 496 16.10 -11.97 23.11
N TRP A 497 15.15 -12.86 22.80
CA TRP A 497 13.72 -12.74 23.10
C TRP A 497 13.27 -13.49 24.35
N ASP A 498 14.21 -13.92 25.20
CA ASP A 498 13.88 -14.42 26.53
C ASP A 498 13.45 -13.26 27.45
N ASN A 499 12.98 -13.57 28.65
CA ASN A 499 12.45 -12.59 29.60
C ASN A 499 13.47 -11.46 29.86
N PRO A 500 13.12 -10.18 29.68
CA PRO A 500 14.06 -9.06 29.84
C PRO A 500 14.70 -9.02 31.24
N SER A 501 14.02 -9.51 32.28
CA SER A 501 14.56 -9.60 33.64
C SER A 501 15.66 -10.66 33.80
N ILE A 502 15.84 -11.54 32.82
CA ILE A 502 16.84 -12.62 32.79
C ILE A 502 17.99 -12.28 31.83
N VAL A 503 17.68 -11.82 30.61
CA VAL A 503 18.68 -11.58 29.54
C VAL A 503 18.94 -10.09 29.25
N GLY A 504 18.15 -9.19 29.83
CA GLY A 504 18.23 -7.75 29.58
C GLY A 504 19.10 -6.99 30.58
N PHE A 505 19.27 -5.70 30.31
CA PHE A 505 20.01 -4.75 31.12
C PHE A 505 19.04 -3.74 31.75
N TYR A 506 19.24 -3.40 33.03
CA TYR A 506 18.38 -2.43 33.71
C TYR A 506 18.60 -1.02 33.16
N ASP A 507 17.53 -0.38 32.71
CA ASP A 507 17.50 1.01 32.25
C ASP A 507 16.78 1.89 33.27
N GLN A 508 17.51 2.87 33.80
CA GLN A 508 17.02 3.75 34.85
C GLN A 508 15.92 4.71 34.38
N ASN A 509 15.82 5.00 33.09
CA ASN A 509 14.84 5.95 32.54
C ASN A 509 13.43 5.35 32.47
N CYS A 510 13.31 4.07 32.06
CA CYS A 510 12.05 3.34 32.08
C CYS A 510 11.79 2.59 33.41
N GLN A 511 12.79 2.53 34.30
CA GLN A 511 12.81 1.67 35.49
C GLN A 511 12.52 0.20 35.14
N CYS A 512 13.06 -0.27 34.02
CA CYS A 512 12.74 -1.55 33.41
C CYS A 512 14.00 -2.22 32.85
N TYR A 513 14.01 -3.56 32.76
CA TYR A 513 15.05 -4.28 32.04
C TYR A 513 14.73 -4.26 30.55
N ARG A 514 15.75 -4.05 29.70
CA ARG A 514 15.62 -4.04 28.23
C ARG A 514 16.52 -5.09 27.60
N THR A 515 16.00 -5.86 26.64
CA THR A 515 16.81 -6.83 25.89
C THR A 515 17.78 -6.13 24.92
N MET A 516 18.68 -6.89 24.31
CA MET A 516 19.61 -6.38 23.31
C MET A 516 18.90 -5.88 22.04
N ASP A 517 19.26 -4.68 21.59
CA ASP A 517 18.70 -4.04 20.38
C ASP A 517 18.88 -4.89 19.10
N TRP A 518 17.79 -5.43 18.57
CA TRP A 518 17.74 -6.11 17.28
C TRP A 518 17.26 -5.18 16.16
N GLY A 519 17.92 -5.18 15.00
CA GLY A 519 17.49 -4.36 13.86
C GLY A 519 18.63 -3.89 12.97
N TRP A 520 18.41 -2.79 12.26
CA TRP A 520 19.22 -2.35 11.12
C TRP A 520 20.02 -1.09 11.43
N SER A 521 21.19 -0.95 10.79
CA SER A 521 22.03 0.25 10.91
C SER A 521 21.86 1.25 9.75
N SER A 522 21.07 0.88 8.74
CA SER A 522 20.96 1.61 7.47
C SER A 522 19.53 1.56 6.94
N VAL A 523 18.60 2.16 7.69
CA VAL A 523 17.15 2.12 7.39
C VAL A 523 16.78 3.14 6.32
N ILE A 524 17.19 4.39 6.53
CA ILE A 524 16.97 5.49 5.60
C ILE A 524 18.18 6.43 5.63
N SER A 525 18.56 6.98 4.47
CA SER A 525 19.66 7.93 4.39
C SER A 525 19.23 9.34 4.83
N HIS A 526 20.16 10.13 5.36
CA HIS A 526 19.92 11.55 5.67
C HIS A 526 19.50 12.37 4.45
N GLN A 527 19.94 11.96 3.25
CA GLN A 527 19.51 12.57 2.00
C GLN A 527 18.05 12.26 1.70
N MET A 528 17.61 11.01 1.88
CA MET A 528 16.23 10.60 1.62
C MET A 528 15.25 11.19 2.64
N LEU A 529 15.64 11.27 3.92
CA LEU A 529 14.86 11.97 4.96
C LEU A 529 14.49 13.41 4.59
N ARG A 530 15.37 14.11 3.86
CA ARG A 530 15.18 15.52 3.46
C ARG A 530 14.50 15.69 2.09
N ARG A 531 14.21 14.60 1.38
CA ARG A 531 13.61 14.64 0.03
C ARG A 531 12.10 14.53 0.02
N ARG A 532 11.54 13.74 0.94
CA ARG A 532 10.09 13.53 1.09
C ARG A 532 9.62 14.09 2.43
N SER A 533 8.35 13.88 2.78
CA SER A 533 7.75 14.37 4.01
C SER A 533 8.12 13.53 5.24
N PHE A 534 9.29 12.89 5.28
CA PHE A 534 9.75 12.16 6.47
C PHE A 534 9.99 13.09 7.66
N LEU A 535 10.57 14.28 7.40
CA LEU A 535 10.78 15.35 8.37
C LEU A 535 9.82 16.51 8.08
N LYS A 536 8.59 16.40 8.59
CA LYS A 536 7.53 17.41 8.44
C LYS A 536 7.38 18.14 9.77
N ASN A 537 7.37 19.48 9.77
CA ASN A 537 7.55 20.31 10.99
C ASN A 537 8.87 20.02 11.77
N ASP A 538 9.90 19.47 11.11
CA ASP A 538 11.10 18.89 11.74
C ASP A 538 10.80 17.71 12.70
N ASP A 539 9.61 17.13 12.63
CA ASP A 539 9.24 15.94 13.37
C ASP A 539 9.51 14.67 12.55
N LEU A 540 10.09 13.66 13.19
CA LEU A 540 10.21 12.30 12.66
C LEU A 540 9.18 11.40 13.34
N ILE A 541 8.27 10.80 12.57
CA ILE A 541 7.24 9.88 13.11
C ILE A 541 7.60 8.44 12.75
N ILE A 542 7.61 7.58 13.76
CA ILE A 542 7.91 6.15 13.65
C ILE A 542 6.74 5.34 14.23
N PHE A 543 6.21 4.43 13.44
CA PHE A 543 5.22 3.44 13.86
C PHE A 543 5.90 2.11 14.18
N VAL A 544 5.30 1.36 15.09
CA VAL A 544 5.70 -0.02 15.39
C VAL A 544 4.48 -0.90 15.65
N ASP A 545 4.46 -2.06 15.01
CA ASP A 545 3.52 -3.15 15.27
C ASP A 545 4.28 -4.38 15.78
N PHE A 546 3.65 -5.19 16.63
CA PHE A 546 4.24 -6.42 17.18
C PHE A 546 3.19 -7.50 17.44
N GLU A 547 2.90 -8.35 16.45
CA GLU A 547 1.73 -9.25 16.45
C GLU A 547 2.12 -10.72 16.19
N ASP A 548 1.35 -11.66 16.75
CA ASP A 548 1.55 -13.11 16.52
C ASP A 548 1.18 -13.53 15.10
N ILE A 549 2.14 -14.16 14.42
CA ILE A 549 1.94 -14.77 13.11
C ILE A 549 2.15 -16.29 13.10
N THR A 550 2.13 -16.95 14.26
CA THR A 550 2.25 -18.43 14.39
C THR A 550 1.28 -19.19 13.48
N HIS A 551 0.09 -18.63 13.25
CA HIS A 551 -0.93 -19.17 12.34
C HIS A 551 -0.49 -19.27 10.86
N LEU A 552 0.60 -18.61 10.46
CA LEU A 552 1.19 -18.69 9.11
C LEU A 552 2.23 -19.81 8.96
N ASN A 553 2.58 -20.55 10.03
CA ASN A 553 3.59 -21.61 9.94
C ASN A 553 3.26 -22.67 8.86
N GLN A 554 1.99 -23.11 8.79
CA GLN A 554 1.50 -24.08 7.81
C GLN A 554 0.36 -23.45 7.00
N THR A 555 0.64 -23.13 5.75
CA THR A 555 -0.26 -22.39 4.84
C THR A 555 -0.34 -22.99 3.44
N GLU A 556 0.53 -23.94 3.11
CA GLU A 556 0.50 -24.61 1.81
C GLU A 556 -0.74 -25.50 1.67
N VAL A 557 -1.37 -25.46 0.50
CA VAL A 557 -2.60 -26.21 0.19
C VAL A 557 -2.39 -27.13 -1.02
N PRO A 558 -2.93 -28.36 -1.02
CA PRO A 558 -2.77 -29.27 -2.15
C PRO A 558 -3.33 -28.70 -3.46
N ILE A 559 -2.47 -28.54 -4.45
CA ILE A 559 -2.85 -28.08 -5.79
C ILE A 559 -3.74 -29.13 -6.47
N LYS A 560 -4.92 -28.70 -6.92
CA LYS A 560 -5.86 -29.57 -7.65
C LYS A 560 -5.29 -29.83 -9.05
N ASN A 561 -4.66 -30.99 -9.22
CA ASN A 561 -4.10 -31.44 -10.51
C ASN A 561 -5.20 -31.62 -11.57
N THR A 562 -5.48 -30.57 -12.35
CA THR A 562 -6.28 -30.65 -13.58
C THR A 562 -5.45 -31.33 -14.68
N ARG A 563 -5.21 -32.64 -14.54
CA ARG A 563 -4.61 -33.47 -15.59
C ARG A 563 -5.59 -33.63 -16.77
N LEU A 564 -5.59 -32.64 -17.67
CA LEU A 564 -5.89 -32.91 -19.07
C LEU A 564 -4.76 -33.79 -19.61
N SER A 565 -4.97 -35.11 -19.57
CA SER A 565 -4.03 -36.10 -20.11
C SER A 565 -3.97 -35.99 -21.64
N PRO A 566 -2.86 -35.59 -22.25
CA PRO A 566 -2.68 -35.72 -23.70
C PRO A 566 -2.38 -37.18 -23.98
N GLN A 567 -3.24 -37.85 -24.74
CA GLN A 567 -2.97 -39.21 -25.20
C GLN A 567 -1.80 -39.21 -26.18
N GLY A 568 -0.66 -39.74 -25.73
CA GLY A 568 0.39 -40.29 -26.59
C GLY A 568 1.33 -39.29 -27.27
N LEU A 569 2.53 -39.18 -26.73
CA LEU A 569 3.75 -39.02 -27.53
C LEU A 569 4.91 -39.70 -26.80
N ILE A 570 5.23 -40.93 -27.24
CA ILE A 570 6.43 -41.66 -26.82
C ILE A 570 7.58 -41.19 -27.70
N LEU A 571 8.70 -40.77 -27.09
CA LEU A 571 10.02 -40.80 -27.73
C LEU A 571 11.05 -41.36 -26.73
N GLN A 572 11.90 -42.25 -27.23
CA GLN A 572 12.88 -43.03 -26.47
C GLN A 572 14.30 -42.45 -26.60
N GLY A 573 15.19 -42.82 -25.67
CA GLY A 573 16.64 -42.64 -25.76
C GLY A 573 17.20 -41.65 -24.71
N GLN A 574 18.29 -41.95 -23.98
CA GLN A 574 19.14 -43.15 -24.00
C GLN A 574 19.83 -43.34 -22.63
N GLU A 575 20.39 -44.53 -22.38
CA GLU A 575 20.82 -45.03 -21.06
C GLU A 575 22.20 -44.53 -20.59
N GLN A 576 22.46 -44.59 -19.27
CA GLN A 576 23.80 -44.97 -18.79
C GLN A 576 23.80 -45.77 -17.46
N GLN A 577 23.99 -47.09 -17.64
CA GLN A 577 24.52 -48.18 -16.78
C GLN A 577 24.53 -48.14 -15.24
N THR A 578 24.19 -49.33 -14.70
CA THR A 578 24.17 -49.79 -13.32
C THR A 578 25.46 -50.53 -12.88
N SER A 579 25.59 -50.78 -11.57
CA SER A 579 26.22 -52.01 -11.04
C SER A 579 25.55 -52.45 -9.74
N GLU A 580 25.16 -53.73 -9.63
CA GLU A 580 24.41 -54.32 -8.50
C GLU A 580 25.28 -55.13 -7.51
N GLU A 581 24.80 -55.23 -6.26
CA GLU A 581 24.66 -56.42 -5.37
C GLU A 581 23.84 -55.95 -4.15
N GLY A 582 23.09 -56.72 -3.34
CA GLY A 582 22.64 -58.12 -3.27
C GLY A 582 21.84 -58.27 -1.94
N SER A 583 21.02 -59.28 -1.58
CA SER A 583 20.54 -60.53 -2.18
C SER A 583 19.29 -61.03 -1.41
N SER A 584 18.24 -61.49 -2.12
CA SER A 584 17.33 -62.62 -1.80
C SER A 584 16.40 -62.71 -0.55
N ARG A 585 15.08 -62.78 -0.85
CA ARG A 585 14.02 -63.69 -0.31
C ARG A 585 13.53 -63.50 1.16
N ALA A 586 12.30 -63.85 1.54
CA ALA A 586 11.31 -64.77 0.95
C ALA A 586 9.82 -64.34 1.12
N LEU A 587 8.93 -64.98 0.33
CA LEU A 587 7.46 -64.92 0.41
C LEU A 587 6.90 -65.81 1.53
N LEU A 588 5.76 -65.43 2.13
CA LEU A 588 4.66 -66.37 2.41
C LEU A 588 3.32 -65.66 2.70
N GLU A 589 2.26 -66.15 2.04
CA GLU A 589 0.88 -65.67 2.05
C GLU A 589 -0.01 -66.76 2.67
N LYS A 590 -1.04 -66.41 3.48
CA LYS A 590 -2.22 -67.28 3.70
C LYS A 590 -3.44 -66.63 4.38
N ALA A 591 -4.48 -66.48 3.56
CA ALA A 591 -5.93 -66.62 3.76
C ALA A 591 -6.61 -66.76 5.15
N LEU A 592 -7.81 -66.16 5.22
CA LEU A 592 -8.93 -66.37 6.16
C LEU A 592 -9.59 -67.77 6.01
N PRO A 593 -10.49 -68.18 6.94
CA PRO A 593 -11.92 -68.15 6.59
C PRO A 593 -12.94 -67.81 7.72
N SER A 594 -14.21 -67.68 7.31
CA SER A 594 -15.45 -67.21 7.94
C SER A 594 -16.21 -68.15 8.91
N SER A 595 -17.17 -67.62 9.71
CA SER A 595 -18.64 -67.92 9.55
C SER A 595 -19.61 -67.32 10.61
N GLN A 596 -20.77 -66.81 10.13
CA GLN A 596 -22.17 -66.84 10.68
C GLN A 596 -22.50 -66.35 12.14
N GLY A 597 -23.66 -65.75 12.46
CA GLY A 597 -24.82 -65.27 11.68
C GLY A 597 -26.09 -64.95 12.54
N GLN A 598 -27.13 -64.34 11.93
CA GLN A 598 -28.49 -63.98 12.47
C GLN A 598 -28.59 -62.73 13.39
N GLY A 599 -29.63 -61.86 13.35
CA GLY A 599 -30.85 -61.80 12.51
C GLY A 599 -31.57 -60.42 12.53
N GLN A 600 -32.50 -60.20 11.59
CA GLN A 600 -33.26 -58.95 11.25
C GLN A 600 -34.59 -58.81 12.06
N PRO A 601 -35.52 -57.79 11.91
CA PRO A 601 -35.77 -56.91 10.74
C PRO A 601 -36.29 -55.43 10.92
N SER A 602 -36.19 -54.67 9.81
CA SER A 602 -37.15 -53.68 9.26
C SER A 602 -37.33 -52.23 9.80
N ARG A 603 -36.97 -51.25 8.93
CA ARG A 603 -37.93 -50.30 8.29
C ARG A 603 -37.32 -49.66 7.02
N ARG A 604 -38.17 -49.20 6.09
CA ARG A 604 -37.84 -48.77 4.71
C ARG A 604 -38.04 -47.25 4.49
N LYS A 605 -37.51 -46.75 3.35
CA LYS A 605 -37.77 -45.47 2.61
C LYS A 605 -36.79 -44.32 2.93
N ARG A 606 -36.31 -43.51 1.98
CA ARG A 606 -36.36 -43.54 0.48
C ARG A 606 -35.23 -42.64 -0.07
N SER A 607 -34.64 -42.98 -1.23
CA SER A 607 -33.83 -42.04 -2.05
C SER A 607 -34.73 -41.22 -2.98
N VAL A 608 -34.36 -39.97 -3.28
CA VAL A 608 -34.78 -39.20 -4.48
C VAL A 608 -33.63 -38.25 -4.90
N GLU A 609 -33.32 -38.22 -6.19
CA GLU A 609 -32.40 -37.28 -6.87
C GLU A 609 -33.15 -36.09 -7.51
N GLY A 610 -32.40 -35.06 -7.94
CA GLY A 610 -32.86 -34.00 -8.84
C GLY A 610 -33.17 -32.66 -8.13
N THR A 611 -33.00 -31.49 -8.75
CA THR A 611 -32.82 -31.17 -10.19
C THR A 611 -32.00 -29.87 -10.39
N GLY A 612 -31.51 -29.64 -11.61
CA GLY A 612 -30.80 -28.41 -12.01
C GLY A 612 -31.70 -27.18 -12.24
N PRO A 613 -31.14 -26.06 -12.73
CA PRO A 613 -31.85 -24.79 -12.86
C PRO A 613 -32.87 -24.81 -14.01
N MET A 614 -33.97 -24.08 -13.82
CA MET A 614 -35.08 -23.99 -14.75
C MET A 614 -35.22 -22.55 -15.26
N GLU A 615 -34.98 -22.34 -16.55
CA GLU A 615 -35.55 -21.19 -17.27
C GLU A 615 -37.07 -21.42 -17.41
N ASP A 616 -37.90 -20.41 -17.18
CA ASP A 616 -38.78 -19.88 -18.24
C ASP A 616 -39.43 -18.53 -17.84
N HIS A 617 -39.92 -17.83 -18.85
CA HIS A 617 -40.59 -16.54 -18.79
C HIS A 617 -42.05 -16.64 -18.30
N ASN A 618 -42.42 -15.82 -17.31
CA ASN A 618 -43.72 -15.13 -17.30
C ASN A 618 -43.83 -14.10 -16.16
N TRP A 619 -43.65 -12.80 -16.48
CA TRP A 619 -44.05 -11.68 -15.63
C TRP A 619 -44.95 -10.73 -16.42
N PRO A 620 -45.99 -10.12 -15.81
CA PRO A 620 -46.94 -9.25 -16.52
C PRO A 620 -46.27 -8.03 -17.19
N PRO A 621 -46.85 -7.45 -18.26
CA PRO A 621 -46.21 -6.40 -19.07
C PRO A 621 -45.92 -5.07 -18.35
N TYR A 622 -46.39 -4.91 -17.11
CA TYR A 622 -46.23 -3.69 -16.30
C TYR A 622 -45.00 -3.71 -15.37
N PHE A 623 -44.15 -4.74 -15.45
CA PHE A 623 -42.97 -4.92 -14.58
C PHE A 623 -41.62 -5.06 -15.31
N ARG A 624 -41.54 -4.76 -16.61
CA ARG A 624 -40.24 -4.64 -17.30
C ARG A 624 -39.66 -3.24 -17.08
N ASP A 625 -38.36 -3.14 -16.79
CA ASP A 625 -37.66 -1.87 -16.79
C ASP A 625 -37.60 -1.33 -18.22
N PRO A 626 -38.13 -0.13 -18.55
CA PRO A 626 -37.99 0.46 -19.87
C PRO A 626 -36.53 0.74 -20.27
N CYS A 627 -35.57 0.64 -19.34
CA CYS A 627 -34.14 0.72 -19.61
C CYS A 627 -33.47 -0.64 -19.91
N ASP A 628 -34.19 -1.76 -19.98
CA ASP A 628 -33.64 -3.08 -20.34
C ASP A 628 -34.38 -3.72 -21.55
N PRO A 629 -33.71 -3.86 -22.72
CA PRO A 629 -32.36 -3.41 -23.04
C PRO A 629 -32.27 -1.88 -23.19
N ASN A 630 -31.10 -1.30 -22.91
CA ASN A 630 -30.88 0.15 -22.94
C ASN A 630 -31.24 0.74 -24.33
N PRO A 631 -32.25 1.63 -24.44
CA PRO A 631 -32.71 2.20 -25.71
C PRO A 631 -31.87 3.41 -26.18
N CYS A 632 -30.88 3.86 -25.40
CA CYS A 632 -30.05 5.02 -25.70
C CYS A 632 -28.87 4.67 -26.62
N GLN A 633 -28.54 5.60 -27.52
CA GLN A 633 -27.41 5.47 -28.45
C GLN A 633 -26.18 6.23 -27.91
N ASN A 634 -25.02 6.00 -28.53
CA ASN A 634 -23.77 6.74 -28.26
C ASN A 634 -23.43 6.81 -26.77
N GLU A 635 -23.46 5.64 -26.10
CA GLU A 635 -23.16 5.46 -24.67
C GLU A 635 -24.08 6.27 -23.71
N GLY A 636 -25.25 6.73 -24.21
CA GLY A 636 -26.25 7.40 -23.39
C GLY A 636 -26.74 6.52 -22.23
N ILE A 637 -26.83 7.12 -21.04
CA ILE A 637 -27.29 6.44 -19.83
C ILE A 637 -28.82 6.53 -19.79
N CYS A 638 -29.51 5.39 -19.83
CA CYS A 638 -30.96 5.36 -19.63
C CYS A 638 -31.30 5.56 -18.16
N VAL A 639 -32.25 6.45 -17.89
CA VAL A 639 -32.89 6.61 -16.58
C VAL A 639 -34.41 6.48 -16.72
N ASN A 640 -35.00 5.63 -15.89
CA ASN A 640 -36.45 5.46 -15.83
C ASN A 640 -37.09 6.66 -15.11
N VAL A 641 -37.80 7.50 -15.86
CA VAL A 641 -38.50 8.68 -15.35
C VAL A 641 -40.00 8.43 -15.48
N LYS A 642 -40.67 8.18 -14.34
CA LYS A 642 -42.13 7.93 -14.26
C LYS A 642 -42.63 6.77 -15.14
N GLY A 643 -41.83 5.71 -15.30
CA GLY A 643 -42.20 4.54 -16.10
C GLY A 643 -41.83 4.65 -17.59
N MET A 644 -41.09 5.68 -17.99
CA MET A 644 -40.60 5.87 -19.36
C MET A 644 -39.06 5.97 -19.36
N ALA A 645 -38.42 5.37 -20.36
CA ALA A 645 -36.99 5.54 -20.58
C ALA A 645 -36.67 6.97 -21.03
N SER A 646 -35.69 7.61 -20.38
CA SER A 646 -35.16 8.91 -20.77
C SER A 646 -33.63 8.83 -20.83
N CYS A 647 -33.03 9.30 -21.92
CA CYS A 647 -31.59 9.19 -22.15
C CYS A 647 -30.83 10.41 -21.63
N ARG A 648 -29.76 10.17 -20.87
CA ARG A 648 -28.75 11.17 -20.49
C ARG A 648 -27.55 11.03 -21.41
N CYS A 649 -27.35 12.03 -22.24
CA CYS A 649 -26.33 12.01 -23.28
C CYS A 649 -24.96 12.37 -22.74
N VAL A 650 -23.94 11.66 -23.21
CA VAL A 650 -22.54 11.94 -22.88
C VAL A 650 -22.13 13.26 -23.53
N SER A 651 -21.34 14.05 -22.80
CA SER A 651 -20.75 15.31 -23.24
C SER A 651 -19.28 15.30 -22.87
N ASP A 652 -18.42 15.55 -23.85
CA ASP A 652 -16.99 15.76 -23.69
C ASP A 652 -16.65 17.23 -23.99
N HIS A 653 -15.41 17.65 -23.73
CA HIS A 653 -14.92 19.00 -23.99
C HIS A 653 -14.89 19.38 -25.48
N THR A 654 -14.97 18.40 -26.38
CA THR A 654 -14.90 18.61 -27.84
C THR A 654 -16.24 18.45 -28.55
N PHE A 655 -17.04 17.44 -28.15
CA PHE A 655 -18.36 17.15 -28.71
C PHE A 655 -19.36 16.70 -27.65
N PHE A 656 -20.65 16.87 -27.94
CA PHE A 656 -21.75 16.47 -27.08
C PHE A 656 -22.87 15.83 -27.90
N TYR A 657 -23.54 14.82 -27.33
CA TYR A 657 -24.67 14.16 -27.99
C TYR A 657 -26.01 14.78 -27.58
N THR A 658 -26.95 14.80 -28.52
CA THR A 658 -28.26 15.44 -28.39
C THR A 658 -29.38 14.59 -29.03
N GLY A 659 -30.64 14.93 -28.72
CA GLY A 659 -31.82 14.19 -29.13
C GLY A 659 -32.30 13.18 -28.09
N GLU A 660 -33.55 12.74 -28.20
CA GLU A 660 -34.22 11.91 -27.18
C GLU A 660 -33.53 10.56 -26.87
N ARG A 661 -32.71 10.05 -27.80
CA ARG A 661 -31.89 8.85 -27.64
C ARG A 661 -30.39 9.12 -27.81
N CYS A 662 -29.96 10.38 -27.72
CA CYS A 662 -28.56 10.80 -27.91
C CYS A 662 -27.99 10.53 -29.32
N GLN A 663 -28.87 10.48 -30.32
CA GLN A 663 -28.53 10.10 -31.69
C GLN A 663 -27.71 11.14 -32.48
N ALA A 664 -27.70 12.41 -32.06
CA ALA A 664 -27.12 13.51 -32.84
C ALA A 664 -25.89 14.12 -32.16
N MET A 665 -24.70 13.90 -32.74
CA MET A 665 -23.44 14.52 -32.33
C MET A 665 -23.42 16.02 -32.69
N GLN A 666 -22.90 16.84 -31.77
CA GLN A 666 -22.68 18.28 -31.96
C GLN A 666 -21.26 18.64 -31.47
N VAL A 667 -20.64 19.67 -32.07
CA VAL A 667 -19.28 20.11 -31.74
C VAL A 667 -19.33 21.46 -31.04
N HIS A 668 -18.48 21.69 -30.03
CA HIS A 668 -18.42 22.96 -29.32
C HIS A 668 -18.05 24.13 -30.27
N GLY A 669 -18.87 25.19 -30.28
CA GLY A 669 -18.72 26.31 -31.22
C GLY A 669 -17.39 27.09 -31.12
N SER A 670 -16.71 27.02 -29.98
CA SER A 670 -15.36 27.56 -29.77
C SER A 670 -14.31 26.90 -30.68
N ILE A 671 -14.45 25.59 -30.92
CA ILE A 671 -13.54 24.81 -31.78
C ILE A 671 -13.78 25.13 -33.26
N LEU A 672 -15.05 25.29 -33.65
CA LEU A 672 -15.41 25.72 -35.01
C LEU A 672 -14.82 27.10 -35.33
N GLY A 673 -14.84 28.03 -34.35
CA GLY A 673 -14.18 29.34 -34.46
C GLY A 673 -12.65 29.26 -34.63
N LEU A 674 -11.98 28.34 -33.92
CA LEU A 674 -10.53 28.12 -34.06
C LEU A 674 -10.15 27.55 -35.44
N ILE A 675 -10.93 26.63 -35.99
CA ILE A 675 -10.67 26.03 -37.32
C ILE A 675 -10.85 27.08 -38.44
N ILE A 676 -11.90 27.90 -38.36
CA ILE A 676 -12.16 28.98 -39.33
C ILE A 676 -11.12 30.12 -39.18
N GLY A 677 -10.75 30.48 -37.95
CA GLY A 677 -9.72 31.48 -37.69
C GLY A 677 -8.32 31.05 -38.16
N GLY A 678 -7.94 29.80 -37.91
CA GLY A 678 -6.64 29.25 -38.32
C GLY A 678 -6.47 29.17 -39.83
N THR A 679 -7.51 28.73 -40.55
CA THR A 679 -7.48 28.66 -42.02
C THR A 679 -7.39 30.05 -42.67
N ALA A 680 -8.13 31.04 -42.16
CA ALA A 680 -8.00 32.43 -42.62
C ALA A 680 -6.59 33.01 -42.35
N GLY A 681 -6.00 32.72 -41.18
CA GLY A 681 -4.66 33.14 -40.80
C GLY A 681 -3.57 32.61 -41.74
N VAL A 682 -3.62 31.32 -42.10
CA VAL A 682 -2.66 30.69 -43.03
C VAL A 682 -2.75 31.28 -44.44
N ILE A 683 -3.96 31.59 -44.92
CA ILE A 683 -4.16 32.26 -46.22
C ILE A 683 -3.54 33.67 -46.20
N PHE A 684 -3.73 34.43 -45.11
CA PHE A 684 -3.13 35.76 -44.99
C PHE A 684 -1.60 35.72 -44.91
N LEU A 685 -1.04 34.75 -44.18
CA LEU A 685 0.41 34.57 -44.05
C LEU A 685 1.06 34.16 -45.38
N THR A 686 0.44 33.26 -46.13
CA THR A 686 0.92 32.85 -47.46
C THR A 686 0.86 33.99 -48.47
N PHE A 687 -0.20 34.80 -48.49
CA PHE A 687 -0.26 36.01 -49.34
C PHE A 687 0.82 37.04 -48.98
N THR A 688 1.11 37.25 -47.70
CA THR A 688 2.17 38.20 -47.27
C THR A 688 3.58 37.68 -47.58
N ILE A 689 3.83 36.37 -47.47
CA ILE A 689 5.08 35.73 -47.91
C ILE A 689 5.25 35.87 -49.45
N ILE A 690 4.20 35.60 -50.23
CA ILE A 690 4.24 35.75 -51.70
C ILE A 690 4.44 37.22 -52.11
N SER A 691 3.80 38.17 -51.42
CA SER A 691 3.96 39.62 -51.65
C SER A 691 5.36 40.14 -51.31
N THR A 692 6.00 39.60 -50.25
CA THR A 692 7.37 39.98 -49.89
C THR A 692 8.41 39.35 -50.82
N LEU A 693 8.26 38.09 -51.22
CA LEU A 693 9.11 37.44 -52.22
C LEU A 693 9.03 38.13 -53.59
N SER A 694 7.83 38.49 -54.05
CA SER A 694 7.64 39.19 -55.33
C SER A 694 8.15 40.64 -55.34
N LYS A 695 8.17 41.34 -54.19
CA LYS A 695 8.91 42.60 -54.05
C LYS A 695 10.42 42.40 -54.13
N LYS A 696 10.94 41.33 -53.52
CA LYS A 696 12.38 41.00 -53.50
C LYS A 696 12.94 40.55 -54.87
N MET A 697 12.07 40.22 -55.83
CA MET A 697 12.41 39.95 -57.24
C MET A 697 12.28 41.18 -58.16
N ARG A 698 11.92 42.36 -57.62
CA ARG A 698 11.77 43.63 -58.38
C ARG A 698 12.76 44.72 -57.92
N GLN A 699 13.76 44.35 -57.13
CA GLN A 699 14.96 45.11 -56.82
C GLN A 699 16.17 44.33 -57.32
#